data_AF-M7SRS0-F1
#
_entry.id   AF-M7SRS0-F1
#
_cell.length_a   1.000
_cell.length_b   1.000
_cell.length_c   1.000
_cell.angle_alpha   90.00
_cell.angle_beta   90.00
_cell.angle_gamma   90.00
#
_symmetry.space_group_name_H-M   'P 1'
#
loop_
_entity.id
_entity.type
_entity.pdbx_description
1 polymer ?
#
loop_
_entity_poly.entity_id
_entity_poly.type
_entity_poly.pdbx_seq_one_letter_code
_entity_poly.pdbx_strand_id
1 'polypeptide(L)'
;MDITNFVVSARNQALLYGDYSTYHRQLAKKLHNCRKKLNLSVKNRGKFTKKSAITAEQIAENHGFAQLLILTAERDWAHAMRLKAVHSTDAKGITGRARSHIISRLDKGARIAEELVELLSEDISKSGASHIDILEARAYACLIRGATEFEKQDWKPCVQSYSTARIVYTALSSVIKGDTFKDLLSETIDPSIQYAAYQSKIPRTLAIPTIAKKAFPSSDTELVEQINKLDANLLKQTDPDVQKDPVGAANAPQSITWRSREVKIEDAAIAVALAATDTATAQLAEKLSSSDVILPKEMAAAYDGVLHASQDAADAAKHAIDDLREEGVSQNDPRIQSLQITRTAVNYQMISWRIGRNRVLSGEHDGALLDSAPNTTRKAKKDATSRKPKPEAPGRKIARLREKVVLYDSTLQSIESVKELPGVAADEGLLEQLDATVNYFHALKSLSIARSHSLIGQSLNALALTKHAFDQSQQAAEFFSKNGSSASESSPRNIEIRQADVRFFHDLLKGELQRCRAIVEIDNLRAKPSSAVSKTTVPLIQRLSEYPVQAVDLENLVTYPPKVEPIPVKPLFFDVAWNYVDYPGKAPVAVVDDAPKKQQEQEAQPQKKGRSVSDSVAASTTTQKSSSALLPLSPLFITSEKRQQQQKQQKPPHRTVSLCVFVSSLLGFCVNENNVVYGPSPPLSNYTDYYGVPLPTDLEMIPVERLVNRTELDLDTGFIVAKAEDDSTGGGGGGGNNGGSKRASMVREYTFDITQALAAPDGFLKPMILVNGQSPGPLIEANMGDVVRVRVNNRLLNVTVADNGEGGGGGDGKSQSENEGGDESNGKDGNGSAVTIHWHGIDQHGTPWMDGVAGVSQCGVPAGSSFTYEFHIDGQRGTFWWHAHLSVQYSDGVYGPIVIHDPEEMVPNTDDEKIIFVSDIYHTYGSVLLESYLNTTSEWAPDESGVEPLPDNLLLNGQNTYDCSIISTTYPRPLSPPPPLPASAPASSISTTSSSSSSTQKQDIITPLCAGGQLYTTKTKSGSTVRLRLINASSFLSYWISVDNHTLTVVELDGIEVEPFVSSNGGVYLNIGQRAS
;
A
#
# COMPACT_ATOMS: atom_id res chain seq x y z
N MET A 1 -15.48 33.32 -14.68
CA MET A 1 -16.17 32.29 -15.49
C MET A 1 -15.47 30.94 -15.41
N ASP A 2 -14.15 30.89 -15.16
CA ASP A 2 -13.40 29.65 -14.87
C ASP A 2 -13.56 28.59 -15.97
N ILE A 3 -13.25 29.02 -17.19
CA ILE A 3 -13.41 28.26 -18.44
C ILE A 3 -12.42 27.09 -18.44
N THR A 4 -11.21 27.33 -17.94
CA THR A 4 -10.11 26.37 -17.95
C THR A 4 -10.41 25.18 -17.04
N ASN A 5 -10.80 25.43 -15.79
CA ASN A 5 -11.21 24.39 -14.86
C ASN A 5 -12.48 23.66 -15.33
N PHE A 6 -13.49 24.38 -15.83
CA PHE A 6 -14.71 23.78 -16.38
C PHE A 6 -14.43 22.80 -17.53
N VAL A 7 -13.43 23.08 -18.37
CA VAL A 7 -12.98 22.16 -19.43
C VAL A 7 -12.12 21.02 -18.89
N VAL A 8 -11.07 21.32 -18.11
CA VAL A 8 -10.11 20.31 -17.63
C VAL A 8 -10.78 19.31 -16.69
N SER A 9 -11.55 19.77 -15.69
CA SER A 9 -12.29 18.86 -14.79
C SER A 9 -13.30 17.98 -15.54
N ALA A 10 -13.98 18.52 -16.55
CA ALA A 10 -14.93 17.77 -17.37
C ALA A 10 -14.27 16.74 -18.29
N ARG A 11 -13.03 16.98 -18.75
CA ARG A 11 -12.21 16.00 -19.46
C ARG A 11 -11.73 14.91 -18.51
N ASN A 12 -11.12 15.28 -17.39
CA ASN A 12 -10.54 14.33 -16.43
C ASN A 12 -11.61 13.40 -15.84
N GLN A 13 -12.76 13.94 -15.40
CA GLN A 13 -13.90 13.14 -14.92
C GLN A 13 -14.45 12.17 -15.99
N ALA A 14 -14.41 12.55 -17.28
CA ALA A 14 -14.93 11.70 -18.34
C ALA A 14 -13.95 10.63 -18.79
N LEU A 15 -12.64 10.94 -18.79
CA LEU A 15 -11.57 10.05 -19.25
C LEU A 15 -11.13 9.03 -18.19
N LEU A 16 -11.33 9.32 -16.90
CA LEU A 16 -11.07 8.38 -15.80
C LEU A 16 -11.95 7.11 -15.86
N TYR A 17 -13.13 7.20 -16.50
CA TYR A 17 -14.12 6.11 -16.56
C TYR A 17 -14.56 5.75 -17.99
N GLY A 18 -13.85 6.20 -19.04
CA GLY A 18 -14.13 5.78 -20.43
C GLY A 18 -13.69 6.75 -21.53
N ASP A 19 -13.84 6.34 -22.79
CA ASP A 19 -13.21 7.05 -23.92
C ASP A 19 -13.77 8.45 -24.22
N TYR A 20 -13.02 9.15 -25.08
CA TYR A 20 -13.50 10.27 -25.92
C TYR A 20 -14.85 9.98 -26.63
N SER A 21 -15.18 8.72 -26.90
CA SER A 21 -16.47 8.27 -27.46
C SER A 21 -17.64 8.54 -26.49
N THR A 22 -17.43 8.28 -25.21
CA THR A 22 -18.35 8.55 -24.10
C THR A 22 -18.37 10.03 -23.76
N TYR A 23 -17.22 10.70 -23.67
CA TYR A 23 -17.16 12.15 -23.43
C TYR A 23 -17.92 12.95 -24.50
N HIS A 24 -17.74 12.64 -25.79
CA HIS A 24 -18.51 13.24 -26.88
C HIS A 24 -20.03 13.04 -26.72
N ARG A 25 -20.48 11.85 -26.26
CA ARG A 25 -21.90 11.53 -26.02
C ARG A 25 -22.45 12.32 -24.82
N GLN A 26 -21.68 12.42 -23.73
CA GLN A 26 -22.02 13.24 -22.56
C GLN A 26 -22.14 14.72 -22.93
N LEU A 27 -21.17 15.27 -23.67
CA LEU A 27 -21.18 16.65 -24.15
C LEU A 27 -22.40 16.93 -25.04
N ALA A 28 -22.78 16.00 -25.93
CA ALA A 28 -24.01 16.14 -26.71
C ALA A 28 -25.28 16.22 -25.82
N LYS A 29 -25.35 15.45 -24.73
CA LYS A 29 -26.44 15.49 -23.74
C LYS A 29 -26.43 16.79 -22.92
N LYS A 30 -25.26 17.21 -22.40
CA LYS A 30 -25.05 18.50 -21.71
C LYS A 30 -25.50 19.67 -22.62
N LEU A 31 -25.06 19.67 -23.87
CA LEU A 31 -25.38 20.69 -24.88
C LEU A 31 -26.87 20.73 -25.28
N HIS A 32 -27.56 19.58 -25.35
CA HIS A 32 -29.01 19.54 -25.53
C HIS A 32 -29.74 20.15 -24.31
N ASN A 33 -29.32 19.77 -23.10
CA ASN A 33 -29.92 20.28 -21.87
C ASN A 33 -29.74 21.79 -21.71
N CYS A 34 -28.58 22.37 -22.06
CA CYS A 34 -28.38 23.82 -22.07
C CYS A 34 -29.31 24.51 -23.09
N ARG A 35 -29.50 23.95 -24.30
CA ARG A 35 -30.49 24.50 -25.27
C ARG A 35 -31.93 24.42 -24.77
N LYS A 36 -32.28 23.39 -24.00
CA LYS A 36 -33.60 23.28 -23.35
C LYS A 36 -33.76 24.35 -22.24
N LYS A 37 -32.75 24.56 -21.39
CA LYS A 37 -32.74 25.60 -20.34
C LYS A 37 -32.85 27.02 -20.91
N LEU A 38 -32.11 27.32 -21.99
CA LEU A 38 -32.10 28.63 -22.66
C LEU A 38 -33.29 28.84 -23.63
N ASN A 39 -34.28 27.93 -23.65
CA ASN A 39 -35.42 27.93 -24.59
C ASN A 39 -35.06 27.89 -26.10
N LEU A 40 -33.79 27.72 -26.46
CA LEU A 40 -33.25 27.55 -27.83
C LEU A 40 -33.59 26.19 -28.48
N SER A 41 -34.60 25.48 -27.97
CA SER A 41 -35.01 24.17 -28.48
C SER A 41 -36.05 24.31 -29.59
N VAL A 42 -35.80 23.70 -30.74
CA VAL A 42 -36.68 23.80 -31.92
C VAL A 42 -37.99 23.04 -31.68
N LYS A 43 -39.08 23.78 -31.45
CA LYS A 43 -40.41 23.19 -31.15
C LYS A 43 -41.02 22.40 -32.33
N ASN A 44 -40.63 22.70 -33.57
CA ASN A 44 -41.22 22.12 -34.78
C ASN A 44 -40.36 20.99 -35.36
N ARG A 45 -40.82 19.74 -35.26
CA ARG A 45 -40.10 18.53 -35.73
C ARG A 45 -39.84 18.44 -37.25
N GLY A 46 -40.43 19.32 -38.06
CA GLY A 46 -40.45 19.19 -39.53
C GLY A 46 -39.79 20.30 -40.36
N LYS A 47 -39.19 21.34 -39.75
CA LYS A 47 -38.48 22.41 -40.48
C LYS A 47 -37.22 22.86 -39.74
N PHE A 48 -36.07 22.84 -40.40
CA PHE A 48 -34.82 23.36 -39.86
C PHE A 48 -34.79 24.89 -39.94
N THR A 49 -34.81 25.56 -38.79
CA THR A 49 -34.51 26.99 -38.67
C THR A 49 -33.01 27.17 -38.41
N LYS A 50 -32.33 28.03 -39.18
CA LYS A 50 -30.97 28.47 -38.84
C LYS A 50 -31.01 29.09 -37.43
N LYS A 51 -30.04 28.73 -36.59
CA LYS A 51 -29.93 29.29 -35.23
C LYS A 51 -29.72 30.80 -35.31
N SER A 52 -30.31 31.54 -34.37
CA SER A 52 -29.90 32.91 -34.08
C SER A 52 -28.42 32.94 -33.66
N ALA A 53 -27.72 34.02 -33.98
CA ALA A 53 -26.45 34.33 -33.34
C ALA A 53 -26.69 34.62 -31.84
N ILE A 54 -25.65 34.44 -31.04
CA ILE A 54 -25.63 34.83 -29.62
C ILE A 54 -25.07 36.25 -29.56
N THR A 55 -25.61 37.11 -28.70
CA THR A 55 -25.11 38.48 -28.49
C THR A 55 -24.44 38.62 -27.13
N ALA A 56 -23.51 39.57 -26.99
CA ALA A 56 -22.83 39.86 -25.72
C ALA A 56 -23.83 40.18 -24.58
N GLU A 57 -24.91 40.90 -24.90
CA GLU A 57 -26.01 41.23 -23.99
C GLU A 57 -26.69 39.98 -23.41
N GLN A 58 -26.87 38.91 -24.20
CA GLN A 58 -27.41 37.63 -23.72
C GLN A 58 -26.45 36.89 -22.78
N ILE A 59 -25.14 37.06 -22.94
CA ILE A 59 -24.13 36.44 -22.07
C ILE A 59 -24.18 37.03 -20.66
N ALA A 60 -24.41 38.35 -20.54
CA ALA A 60 -24.60 39.03 -19.26
C ALA A 60 -25.96 38.71 -18.61
N GLU A 61 -27.03 38.56 -19.39
CA GLU A 61 -28.32 38.07 -18.87
C GLU A 61 -28.20 36.63 -18.33
N ASN A 62 -27.39 35.77 -18.97
CA ASN A 62 -27.22 34.38 -18.55
C ASN A 62 -25.90 33.75 -19.04
N HIS A 63 -24.97 33.46 -18.11
CA HIS A 63 -23.69 32.79 -18.40
C HIS A 63 -23.84 31.45 -19.15
N GLY A 64 -25.02 30.83 -19.12
CA GLY A 64 -25.36 29.63 -19.90
C GLY A 64 -25.19 29.80 -21.42
N PHE A 65 -25.29 31.02 -21.96
CA PHE A 65 -25.01 31.28 -23.38
C PHE A 65 -23.52 31.11 -23.72
N ALA A 66 -22.60 31.54 -22.86
CA ALA A 66 -21.17 31.28 -23.03
C ALA A 66 -20.85 29.78 -22.83
N GLN A 67 -21.45 29.13 -21.83
CA GLN A 67 -21.34 27.67 -21.67
C GLN A 67 -21.84 26.90 -22.91
N LEU A 68 -22.80 27.44 -23.66
CA LEU A 68 -23.31 26.83 -24.89
C LEU A 68 -22.27 26.86 -26.04
N LEU A 69 -21.43 27.91 -26.11
CA LEU A 69 -20.31 28.00 -27.04
C LEU A 69 -19.20 27.02 -26.62
N ILE A 70 -18.76 27.07 -25.36
CA ILE A 70 -17.73 26.16 -24.82
C ILE A 70 -18.11 24.69 -25.02
N LEU A 71 -19.34 24.29 -24.65
CA LEU A 71 -19.83 22.92 -24.87
C LEU A 71 -20.00 22.53 -26.35
N THR A 72 -20.06 23.50 -27.27
CA THR A 72 -20.08 23.21 -28.71
C THR A 72 -18.65 23.05 -29.25
N ALA A 73 -17.69 23.84 -28.77
CA ALA A 73 -16.27 23.70 -29.09
C ALA A 73 -15.69 22.39 -28.53
N GLU A 74 -15.86 22.12 -27.22
CA GLU A 74 -15.42 20.87 -26.57
C GLU A 74 -15.99 19.62 -27.24
N ARG A 75 -17.26 19.65 -27.68
CA ARG A 75 -17.85 18.49 -28.36
C ARG A 75 -17.17 18.23 -29.70
N ASP A 76 -16.81 19.27 -30.44
CA ASP A 76 -16.16 19.09 -31.75
C ASP A 76 -14.67 18.73 -31.58
N TRP A 77 -14.01 19.19 -30.50
CA TRP A 77 -12.69 18.69 -30.05
C TRP A 77 -12.75 17.21 -29.64
N ALA A 78 -13.68 16.81 -28.77
CA ALA A 78 -13.86 15.42 -28.34
C ALA A 78 -14.20 14.49 -29.52
N HIS A 79 -14.95 14.99 -30.52
CA HIS A 79 -15.19 14.25 -31.76
C HIS A 79 -13.88 14.05 -32.57
N ALA A 80 -12.98 15.03 -32.58
CA ALA A 80 -11.67 14.91 -33.22
C ALA A 80 -10.77 13.91 -32.48
N MET A 81 -10.71 13.98 -31.14
CA MET A 81 -9.91 13.04 -30.34
C MET A 81 -10.45 11.61 -30.42
N ARG A 82 -11.78 11.42 -30.47
CA ARG A 82 -12.39 10.12 -30.79
C ARG A 82 -11.94 9.58 -32.15
N LEU A 83 -11.89 10.41 -33.18
CA LEU A 83 -11.38 10.00 -34.50
C LEU A 83 -9.88 9.67 -34.44
N LYS A 84 -9.08 10.40 -33.66
CA LYS A 84 -7.65 10.14 -33.47
C LYS A 84 -7.40 8.79 -32.78
N ALA A 85 -8.14 8.50 -31.69
CA ALA A 85 -8.06 7.23 -30.96
C ALA A 85 -8.52 6.00 -31.79
N VAL A 86 -9.51 6.16 -32.67
CA VAL A 86 -9.95 5.06 -33.56
C VAL A 86 -8.91 4.70 -34.62
N HIS A 87 -7.98 5.61 -34.96
CA HIS A 87 -6.93 5.37 -35.97
C HIS A 87 -5.52 5.35 -35.37
N SER A 88 -5.36 5.24 -34.04
CA SER A 88 -4.04 5.09 -33.41
C SER A 88 -3.52 3.65 -33.41
N THR A 89 -4.41 2.66 -33.62
CA THR A 89 -4.07 1.24 -33.81
C THR A 89 -3.76 0.88 -35.27
N ASP A 90 -3.99 1.80 -36.22
CA ASP A 90 -3.69 1.57 -37.64
C ASP A 90 -2.18 1.52 -37.89
N ALA A 91 -1.67 0.36 -38.31
CA ALA A 91 -0.25 0.14 -38.63
C ALA A 91 0.31 0.98 -39.80
N LYS A 92 -0.51 1.84 -40.42
CA LYS A 92 -0.12 2.82 -41.45
C LYS A 92 -0.28 4.28 -40.99
N GLY A 93 -0.64 4.48 -39.72
CA GLY A 93 -0.98 5.77 -39.14
C GLY A 93 -2.26 6.40 -39.71
N ILE A 94 -2.61 7.57 -39.17
CA ILE A 94 -3.84 8.29 -39.51
C ILE A 94 -3.85 8.64 -41.01
N THR A 95 -4.75 8.01 -41.76
CA THR A 95 -4.90 8.22 -43.21
C THR A 95 -5.24 9.68 -43.54
N GLY A 96 -4.85 10.16 -44.73
CA GLY A 96 -5.10 11.55 -45.15
C GLY A 96 -6.57 11.98 -45.06
N ARG A 97 -7.51 11.09 -45.41
CA ARG A 97 -8.96 11.36 -45.31
C ARG A 97 -9.42 11.46 -43.84
N ALA A 98 -8.90 10.63 -42.94
CA ALA A 98 -9.18 10.72 -41.51
C ALA A 98 -8.57 12.00 -40.91
N ARG A 99 -7.33 12.35 -41.27
CA ARG A 99 -6.65 13.59 -40.85
C ARG A 99 -7.41 14.84 -41.30
N SER A 100 -7.89 14.91 -42.55
CA SER A 100 -8.76 16.00 -43.01
C SER A 100 -10.07 16.11 -42.20
N HIS A 101 -10.65 14.99 -41.77
CA HIS A 101 -11.85 15.00 -40.91
C HIS A 101 -11.52 15.46 -39.48
N ILE A 102 -10.38 15.06 -38.91
CA ILE A 102 -9.87 15.54 -37.61
C ILE A 102 -9.64 17.06 -37.65
N ILE A 103 -8.86 17.56 -38.63
CA ILE A 103 -8.61 19.00 -38.83
C ILE A 103 -9.92 19.77 -38.99
N SER A 104 -10.87 19.27 -39.80
CA SER A 104 -12.18 19.91 -40.00
C SER A 104 -13.02 20.02 -38.73
N ARG A 105 -12.79 19.17 -37.72
CA ARG A 105 -13.48 19.22 -36.42
C ARG A 105 -12.76 20.15 -35.45
N LEU A 106 -11.43 20.11 -35.42
CA LEU A 106 -10.61 21.02 -34.60
C LEU A 106 -10.74 22.47 -35.05
N ASP A 107 -10.61 22.77 -36.35
CA ASP A 107 -10.79 24.13 -36.90
C ASP A 107 -12.18 24.69 -36.61
N LYS A 108 -13.21 23.83 -36.66
CA LYS A 108 -14.57 24.22 -36.31
C LYS A 108 -14.76 24.44 -34.80
N GLY A 109 -14.02 23.71 -33.95
CA GLY A 109 -13.96 23.96 -32.51
C GLY A 109 -13.26 25.29 -32.19
N ALA A 110 -12.10 25.52 -32.80
CA ALA A 110 -11.31 26.74 -32.65
C ALA A 110 -12.12 27.99 -33.03
N ARG A 111 -12.80 28.01 -34.18
CA ARG A 111 -13.67 29.13 -34.60
C ARG A 111 -14.76 29.47 -33.60
N ILE A 112 -15.28 28.49 -32.86
CA ILE A 112 -16.36 28.70 -31.86
C ILE A 112 -15.78 29.20 -30.52
N ALA A 113 -14.51 28.88 -30.23
CA ALA A 113 -13.77 29.50 -29.13
C ALA A 113 -13.32 30.93 -29.49
N GLU A 114 -12.97 31.19 -30.75
CA GLU A 114 -12.67 32.53 -31.29
C GLU A 114 -13.92 33.43 -31.29
N GLU A 115 -15.08 32.93 -31.75
CA GLU A 115 -16.40 33.59 -31.63
C GLU A 115 -16.75 33.97 -30.19
N LEU A 116 -16.37 33.13 -29.21
CA LEU A 116 -16.52 33.44 -27.78
C LEU A 116 -15.57 34.55 -27.32
N VAL A 117 -14.32 34.58 -27.80
CA VAL A 117 -13.37 35.66 -27.46
C VAL A 117 -13.85 37.00 -28.02
N GLU A 118 -14.25 37.03 -29.31
CA GLU A 118 -14.79 38.22 -29.98
C GLU A 118 -15.98 38.81 -29.20
N LEU A 119 -16.98 37.97 -28.86
CA LEU A 119 -18.16 38.37 -28.08
C LEU A 119 -17.86 38.84 -26.64
N LEU A 120 -16.70 38.46 -26.08
CA LEU A 120 -16.26 38.93 -24.76
C LEU A 120 -15.41 40.20 -24.85
N SER A 121 -14.68 40.42 -25.96
CA SER A 121 -13.80 41.57 -26.15
C SER A 121 -14.47 42.81 -26.75
N GLU A 122 -15.43 42.66 -27.67
CA GLU A 122 -16.02 43.81 -28.39
C GLU A 122 -16.87 44.72 -27.47
N ASP A 123 -17.53 44.13 -26.47
CA ASP A 123 -18.63 44.77 -25.72
C ASP A 123 -18.47 44.54 -24.20
N ILE A 124 -17.24 44.71 -23.66
CA ILE A 124 -16.88 44.44 -22.25
C ILE A 124 -17.86 45.08 -21.24
N SER A 125 -18.33 46.30 -21.52
CA SER A 125 -19.29 47.03 -20.68
C SER A 125 -20.72 46.46 -20.69
N LYS A 126 -21.05 45.61 -21.67
CA LYS A 126 -22.33 44.90 -21.78
C LYS A 126 -22.24 43.42 -21.45
N SER A 127 -21.10 42.77 -21.67
CA SER A 127 -20.89 41.35 -21.39
C SER A 127 -20.68 41.05 -19.91
N GLY A 128 -20.22 42.05 -19.14
CA GLY A 128 -19.96 41.92 -17.69
C GLY A 128 -18.72 41.07 -17.36
N ALA A 129 -17.92 40.70 -18.37
CA ALA A 129 -16.79 39.79 -18.22
C ALA A 129 -15.55 40.46 -17.60
N SER A 130 -14.76 39.70 -16.85
CA SER A 130 -13.45 40.15 -16.36
C SER A 130 -12.39 40.07 -17.47
N HIS A 131 -11.34 40.89 -17.39
CA HIS A 131 -10.12 40.70 -18.19
C HIS A 131 -9.52 39.29 -18.01
N ILE A 132 -9.70 38.69 -16.84
CA ILE A 132 -9.31 37.29 -16.57
C ILE A 132 -10.12 36.31 -17.44
N ASP A 133 -11.43 36.52 -17.60
CA ASP A 133 -12.30 35.67 -18.41
C ASP A 133 -11.96 35.75 -19.91
N ILE A 134 -11.62 36.94 -20.38
CA ILE A 134 -11.17 37.19 -21.76
C ILE A 134 -9.83 36.47 -22.02
N LEU A 135 -8.89 36.56 -21.07
CA LEU A 135 -7.59 35.87 -21.15
C LEU A 135 -7.74 34.34 -21.10
N GLU A 136 -8.59 33.79 -20.22
CA GLU A 136 -8.90 32.36 -20.20
C GLU A 136 -9.54 31.87 -21.51
N ALA A 137 -10.55 32.59 -22.02
CA ALA A 137 -11.21 32.26 -23.28
C ALA A 137 -10.20 32.26 -24.45
N ARG A 138 -9.30 33.25 -24.47
CA ARG A 138 -8.26 33.39 -25.49
C ARG A 138 -7.19 32.31 -25.38
N ALA A 139 -6.76 31.93 -24.17
CA ALA A 139 -5.84 30.81 -23.96
C ALA A 139 -6.44 29.47 -24.40
N TYR A 140 -7.73 29.23 -24.09
CA TYR A 140 -8.48 28.05 -24.53
C TYR A 140 -8.66 28.02 -26.07
N ALA A 141 -8.97 29.15 -26.70
CA ALA A 141 -9.03 29.27 -28.16
C ALA A 141 -7.66 28.96 -28.80
N CYS A 142 -6.58 29.55 -28.28
CA CYS A 142 -5.21 29.29 -28.72
C CYS A 142 -4.79 27.81 -28.54
N LEU A 143 -5.28 27.13 -27.50
CA LEU A 143 -5.03 25.70 -27.26
C LEU A 143 -5.65 24.81 -28.36
N ILE A 144 -6.91 25.04 -28.73
CA ILE A 144 -7.58 24.28 -29.80
C ILE A 144 -7.03 24.68 -31.18
N ARG A 145 -6.71 25.96 -31.39
CA ARG A 145 -6.03 26.44 -32.60
C ARG A 145 -4.66 25.78 -32.75
N GLY A 146 -3.84 25.73 -31.71
CA GLY A 146 -2.55 25.02 -31.69
C GLY A 146 -2.69 23.54 -32.08
N ALA A 147 -3.64 22.82 -31.47
CA ALA A 147 -3.93 21.43 -31.84
C ALA A 147 -4.39 21.27 -33.31
N THR A 148 -5.08 22.28 -33.88
CA THR A 148 -5.48 22.31 -35.29
C THR A 148 -4.27 22.43 -36.22
N GLU A 149 -3.33 23.33 -35.90
CA GLU A 149 -2.12 23.56 -36.72
C GLU A 149 -1.10 22.42 -36.57
N PHE A 150 -1.03 21.77 -35.39
CA PHE A 150 -0.26 20.53 -35.17
C PHE A 150 -0.72 19.40 -36.09
N GLU A 151 -2.04 19.13 -36.18
CA GLU A 151 -2.59 18.09 -37.06
C GLU A 151 -2.49 18.46 -38.56
N LYS A 152 -2.44 19.75 -38.90
CA LYS A 152 -2.09 20.24 -40.25
C LYS A 152 -0.60 20.09 -40.58
N GLN A 153 0.26 19.87 -39.58
CA GLN A 153 1.72 19.84 -39.67
C GLN A 153 2.36 21.20 -40.06
N ASP A 154 1.68 22.32 -39.78
CA ASP A 154 2.28 23.67 -39.93
C ASP A 154 2.86 24.15 -38.59
N TRP A 155 4.16 23.87 -38.43
CA TRP A 155 4.84 24.03 -37.15
C TRP A 155 4.97 25.48 -36.69
N LYS A 156 4.97 26.47 -37.60
CA LYS A 156 5.15 27.88 -37.22
C LYS A 156 3.89 28.47 -36.53
N PRO A 157 2.68 28.44 -37.13
CA PRO A 157 1.46 28.84 -36.44
C PRO A 157 1.14 27.95 -35.22
N CYS A 158 1.53 26.67 -35.26
CA CYS A 158 1.45 25.77 -34.11
C CYS A 158 2.24 26.31 -32.91
N VAL A 159 3.54 26.58 -33.07
CA VAL A 159 4.37 27.14 -31.98
C VAL A 159 3.83 28.50 -31.53
N GLN A 160 3.42 29.39 -32.43
CA GLN A 160 2.84 30.70 -32.07
C GLN A 160 1.56 30.55 -31.21
N SER A 161 0.65 29.65 -31.60
CA SER A 161 -0.61 29.42 -30.89
C SER A 161 -0.38 28.85 -29.49
N TYR A 162 0.42 27.78 -29.38
CA TYR A 162 0.75 27.20 -28.08
C TYR A 162 1.57 28.16 -27.20
N SER A 163 2.49 28.95 -27.77
CA SER A 163 3.25 29.95 -27.01
C SER A 163 2.37 31.05 -26.42
N THR A 164 1.31 31.45 -27.15
CA THR A 164 0.31 32.41 -26.68
C THR A 164 -0.47 31.82 -25.50
N ALA A 165 -0.96 30.58 -25.62
CA ALA A 165 -1.60 29.87 -24.50
C ALA A 165 -0.65 29.70 -23.30
N ARG A 166 0.61 29.32 -23.54
CA ARG A 166 1.64 29.13 -22.51
C ARG A 166 1.85 30.38 -21.67
N ILE A 167 2.03 31.53 -22.33
CA ILE A 167 2.31 32.81 -21.68
C ILE A 167 1.08 33.28 -20.89
N VAL A 168 -0.13 33.16 -21.45
CA VAL A 168 -1.36 33.55 -20.74
C VAL A 168 -1.62 32.64 -19.53
N TYR A 169 -1.48 31.31 -19.64
CA TYR A 169 -1.62 30.43 -18.47
C TYR A 169 -0.52 30.63 -17.42
N THR A 170 0.70 30.99 -17.83
CA THR A 170 1.74 31.40 -16.87
C THR A 170 1.33 32.67 -16.11
N ALA A 171 0.83 33.70 -16.82
CA ALA A 171 0.34 34.94 -16.21
C ALA A 171 -0.90 34.76 -15.31
N LEU A 172 -1.77 33.80 -15.64
CA LEU A 172 -2.92 33.43 -14.80
C LEU A 172 -2.48 32.67 -13.54
N SER A 173 -1.47 31.80 -13.63
CA SER A 173 -0.99 30.98 -12.50
C SER A 173 -0.32 31.78 -11.36
N SER A 174 0.15 33.01 -11.61
CA SER A 174 0.68 33.90 -10.56
C SER A 174 -0.43 34.62 -9.78
N VAL A 175 -1.64 34.72 -10.36
CA VAL A 175 -2.81 35.40 -9.77
C VAL A 175 -3.79 34.40 -9.17
N ILE A 176 -4.05 33.29 -9.88
CA ILE A 176 -4.97 32.23 -9.47
C ILE A 176 -4.15 31.03 -8.99
N LYS A 177 -4.20 30.75 -7.68
CA LYS A 177 -3.55 29.60 -7.08
C LYS A 177 -4.33 28.31 -7.36
N GLY A 178 -4.03 27.67 -8.48
CA GLY A 178 -4.52 26.34 -8.84
C GLY A 178 -3.49 25.59 -9.69
N ASP A 179 -3.27 24.32 -9.38
CA ASP A 179 -2.25 23.51 -10.05
C ASP A 179 -2.66 23.08 -11.47
N THR A 180 -3.96 23.11 -11.80
CA THR A 180 -4.53 22.81 -13.13
C THR A 180 -3.89 23.60 -14.28
N PHE A 181 -3.38 24.81 -14.02
CA PHE A 181 -2.62 25.59 -15.01
C PHE A 181 -1.22 25.04 -15.25
N LYS A 182 -0.56 24.51 -14.21
CA LYS A 182 0.76 23.86 -14.29
C LYS A 182 0.65 22.53 -15.02
N ASP A 183 -0.35 21.73 -14.68
CA ASP A 183 -0.61 20.42 -15.28
C ASP A 183 -0.86 20.56 -16.79
N LEU A 184 -1.71 21.52 -17.19
CA LEU A 184 -1.96 21.83 -18.60
C LEU A 184 -0.69 22.32 -19.33
N LEU A 185 0.20 23.04 -18.64
CA LEU A 185 1.49 23.48 -19.19
C LEU A 185 2.44 22.29 -19.40
N SER A 186 2.62 21.43 -18.41
CA SER A 186 3.58 20.31 -18.43
C SER A 186 3.12 19.12 -19.29
N GLU A 187 1.84 18.72 -19.22
CA GLU A 187 1.32 17.55 -19.94
C GLU A 187 1.06 17.83 -21.42
N THR A 188 0.53 19.03 -21.74
CA THR A 188 -0.02 19.32 -23.08
C THR A 188 0.79 20.36 -23.84
N ILE A 189 1.05 21.53 -23.24
CA ILE A 189 1.52 22.69 -24.00
C ILE A 189 3.04 22.60 -24.27
N ASP A 190 3.86 22.38 -23.24
CA ASP A 190 5.32 22.38 -23.39
C ASP A 190 5.84 21.23 -24.29
N PRO A 191 5.34 19.97 -24.18
CA PRO A 191 5.68 18.90 -25.13
C PRO A 191 5.27 19.25 -26.58
N SER A 192 4.11 19.89 -26.77
CA SER A 192 3.65 20.33 -28.09
C SER A 192 4.55 21.42 -28.69
N ILE A 193 5.01 22.38 -27.87
CA ILE A 193 5.97 23.40 -28.29
C ILE A 193 7.33 22.76 -28.62
N GLN A 194 7.84 21.87 -27.77
CA GLN A 194 9.13 21.21 -27.95
C GLN A 194 9.17 20.39 -29.26
N TYR A 195 8.13 19.60 -29.52
CA TYR A 195 8.01 18.82 -30.76
C TYR A 195 7.94 19.73 -32.00
N ALA A 196 7.08 20.75 -31.99
CA ALA A 196 6.92 21.65 -33.12
C ALA A 196 8.16 22.55 -33.35
N ALA A 197 8.89 22.90 -32.30
CA ALA A 197 10.17 23.61 -32.37
C ALA A 197 11.28 22.75 -32.98
N TYR A 198 11.36 21.46 -32.60
CA TYR A 198 12.27 20.48 -33.19
C TYR A 198 12.00 20.30 -34.70
N GLN A 199 10.73 20.09 -35.09
CA GLN A 199 10.34 20.02 -36.50
C GLN A 199 10.61 21.34 -37.27
N SER A 200 10.58 22.47 -36.57
CA SER A 200 10.96 23.80 -37.11
C SER A 200 12.47 24.04 -37.19
N LYS A 201 13.31 23.07 -36.80
CA LYS A 201 14.78 23.15 -36.71
C LYS A 201 15.30 24.25 -35.76
N ILE A 202 14.56 24.53 -34.69
CA ILE A 202 15.03 25.40 -33.60
C ILE A 202 15.99 24.57 -32.71
N PRO A 203 17.15 25.11 -32.28
CA PRO A 203 18.11 24.36 -31.46
C PRO A 203 17.52 23.87 -30.13
N ARG A 204 17.74 22.58 -29.79
CA ARG A 204 17.33 21.96 -28.50
C ARG A 204 17.93 22.68 -27.27
N THR A 205 18.98 23.48 -27.44
CA THR A 205 19.63 24.27 -26.36
C THR A 205 18.84 25.51 -25.91
N LEU A 206 17.74 25.86 -26.58
CA LEU A 206 16.87 26.98 -26.17
C LEU A 206 15.73 26.49 -25.28
N ALA A 207 15.70 26.94 -24.03
CA ALA A 207 14.63 26.61 -23.08
C ALA A 207 13.24 27.01 -23.59
N ILE A 208 12.23 26.20 -23.29
CA ILE A 208 10.85 26.35 -23.80
C ILE A 208 10.25 27.75 -23.50
N PRO A 209 10.42 28.37 -22.31
CA PRO A 209 9.98 29.74 -22.08
C PRO A 209 10.61 30.77 -23.03
N THR A 210 11.87 30.58 -23.42
CA THR A 210 12.59 31.45 -24.36
C THR A 210 12.11 31.26 -25.79
N ILE A 211 11.73 30.03 -26.17
CA ILE A 211 11.05 29.76 -27.46
C ILE A 211 9.68 30.45 -27.45
N ALA A 212 8.91 30.31 -26.37
CA ALA A 212 7.59 30.92 -26.24
C ALA A 212 7.62 32.46 -26.31
N LYS A 213 8.54 33.11 -25.57
CA LYS A 213 8.75 34.58 -25.65
C LYS A 213 9.12 35.05 -27.07
N LYS A 214 9.84 34.23 -27.85
CA LYS A 214 10.23 34.55 -29.25
C LYS A 214 9.12 34.32 -30.28
N ALA A 215 8.17 33.43 -30.00
CA ALA A 215 7.06 33.10 -30.89
C ALA A 215 5.74 33.80 -30.52
N PHE A 216 5.69 34.54 -29.41
CA PHE A 216 4.53 35.29 -28.98
C PHE A 216 4.16 36.42 -29.97
N PRO A 217 2.86 36.63 -30.29
CA PRO A 217 2.42 37.66 -31.22
C PRO A 217 2.40 39.06 -30.57
N SER A 218 3.58 39.67 -30.40
CA SER A 218 3.77 41.04 -29.86
C SER A 218 3.12 42.15 -30.69
N SER A 219 2.42 41.81 -31.79
CA SER A 219 1.59 42.71 -32.60
C SER A 219 0.20 42.99 -32.00
N ASP A 220 -0.29 42.14 -31.09
CA ASP A 220 -1.54 42.39 -30.36
C ASP A 220 -1.24 43.26 -29.13
N THR A 221 -1.45 44.57 -29.28
CA THR A 221 -1.16 45.57 -28.23
C THR A 221 -2.07 45.42 -27.01
N GLU A 222 -3.32 44.99 -27.20
CA GLU A 222 -4.30 44.83 -26.12
C GLU A 222 -3.96 43.62 -25.25
N LEU A 223 -3.54 42.52 -25.87
CA LEU A 223 -3.05 41.32 -25.17
C LEU A 223 -1.80 41.63 -24.35
N VAL A 224 -0.85 42.37 -24.93
CA VAL A 224 0.37 42.80 -24.25
C VAL A 224 0.04 43.71 -23.07
N GLU A 225 -0.92 44.64 -23.19
CA GLU A 225 -1.33 45.49 -22.07
C GLU A 225 -2.04 44.68 -20.96
N GLN A 226 -2.92 43.74 -21.32
CA GLN A 226 -3.63 42.88 -20.37
C GLN A 226 -2.68 41.96 -19.60
N ILE A 227 -1.69 41.35 -20.27
CA ILE A 227 -0.69 40.49 -19.61
C ILE A 227 0.21 41.31 -18.69
N ASN A 228 0.70 42.47 -19.12
CA ASN A 228 1.56 43.33 -18.29
C ASN A 228 0.83 43.91 -17.05
N LYS A 229 -0.51 43.96 -17.04
CA LYS A 229 -1.32 44.30 -15.86
C LYS A 229 -1.39 43.19 -14.82
N LEU A 230 -1.19 41.92 -15.23
CA LEU A 230 -1.12 40.77 -14.31
C LEU A 230 0.31 40.49 -13.86
N ASP A 231 1.25 40.44 -14.81
CA ASP A 231 2.69 40.26 -14.55
C ASP A 231 3.52 41.16 -15.48
N ALA A 232 4.05 42.24 -14.91
CA ALA A 232 4.87 43.21 -15.60
C ALA A 232 6.31 42.74 -15.89
N ASN A 233 6.72 41.53 -15.50
CA ASN A 233 8.05 40.98 -15.74
C ASN A 233 8.04 39.88 -16.80
N LEU A 234 6.92 39.16 -16.97
CA LEU A 234 6.80 38.02 -17.87
C LEU A 234 7.21 38.32 -19.32
N LEU A 235 6.80 39.47 -19.88
CA LEU A 235 7.04 39.84 -21.28
C LEU A 235 8.31 40.66 -21.54
N LYS A 236 9.03 41.09 -20.49
CA LYS A 236 10.27 41.85 -20.70
C LYS A 236 11.34 40.94 -21.31
N GLN A 237 12.06 41.48 -22.29
CA GLN A 237 13.34 40.93 -22.73
C GLN A 237 14.40 41.40 -21.73
N THR A 238 14.87 40.49 -20.89
CA THR A 238 16.16 40.62 -20.22
C THR A 238 17.23 40.50 -21.31
N ASP A 239 17.93 41.59 -21.63
CA ASP A 239 19.22 41.51 -22.33
C ASP A 239 20.18 40.63 -21.51
N PRO A 240 21.24 40.06 -22.10
CA PRO A 240 22.06 39.01 -21.46
C PRO A 240 22.90 39.48 -20.24
N ASP A 241 22.69 40.70 -19.76
CA ASP A 241 23.37 41.28 -18.60
C ASP A 241 22.35 41.82 -17.56
N VAL A 242 22.65 41.61 -16.28
CA VAL A 242 21.92 42.13 -15.09
C VAL A 242 20.53 41.51 -14.76
N GLN A 243 20.58 40.28 -14.23
CA GLN A 243 19.87 39.81 -13.02
C GLN A 243 18.36 40.16 -12.81
N LYS A 244 17.47 39.20 -13.07
CA LYS A 244 16.75 38.39 -12.03
C LYS A 244 15.72 37.44 -12.66
N ASP A 245 16.23 36.36 -13.27
CA ASP A 245 15.48 35.18 -13.70
C ASP A 245 15.97 33.94 -12.91
N PRO A 246 15.24 32.81 -12.87
CA PRO A 246 15.60 31.65 -12.06
C PRO A 246 16.99 31.05 -12.40
N VAL A 247 17.64 30.51 -11.37
CA VAL A 247 19.02 30.01 -11.39
C VAL A 247 19.20 28.86 -12.38
N GLY A 248 20.25 28.92 -13.21
CA GLY A 248 20.69 27.77 -14.02
C GLY A 248 21.65 28.12 -15.17
N ALA A 249 21.25 29.03 -16.06
CA ALA A 249 21.86 29.13 -17.41
C ALA A 249 23.28 29.75 -17.48
N ALA A 250 23.69 30.59 -16.53
CA ALA A 250 24.94 31.37 -16.62
C ALA A 250 26.17 30.68 -16.00
N ASN A 251 25.97 29.77 -15.05
CA ASN A 251 27.04 29.09 -14.29
C ASN A 251 27.10 27.58 -14.60
N ALA A 252 26.60 27.16 -15.76
CA ALA A 252 26.54 25.75 -16.13
C ALA A 252 27.95 25.17 -16.40
N PRO A 253 28.38 24.07 -15.72
CA PRO A 253 29.67 23.46 -15.95
C PRO A 253 29.76 22.88 -17.37
N GLN A 254 30.89 23.11 -18.04
CA GLN A 254 31.13 22.64 -19.41
C GLN A 254 31.83 21.27 -19.48
N SER A 255 32.44 20.85 -18.38
CA SER A 255 33.01 19.51 -18.21
C SER A 255 32.80 19.00 -16.78
N ILE A 256 32.79 17.68 -16.66
CA ILE A 256 32.77 16.93 -15.40
C ILE A 256 34.01 16.03 -15.34
N THR A 257 34.69 16.02 -14.19
CA THR A 257 35.90 15.22 -13.99
C THR A 257 35.58 14.01 -13.11
N TRP A 258 35.69 12.81 -13.68
CA TRP A 258 35.55 11.54 -12.98
C TRP A 258 36.91 10.87 -12.83
N ARG A 259 37.45 10.91 -11.60
CA ARG A 259 38.80 10.46 -11.25
C ARG A 259 39.86 11.06 -12.20
N SER A 260 40.41 10.28 -13.13
CA SER A 260 41.44 10.69 -14.10
C SER A 260 40.90 11.08 -15.48
N ARG A 261 39.57 11.10 -15.68
CA ARG A 261 38.91 11.40 -16.95
C ARG A 261 38.11 12.70 -16.86
N GLU A 262 38.47 13.69 -17.67
CA GLU A 262 37.62 14.85 -17.93
C GLU A 262 36.68 14.55 -19.10
N VAL A 263 35.40 14.86 -18.93
CA VAL A 263 34.34 14.62 -19.92
C VAL A 263 33.58 15.91 -20.18
N LYS A 264 33.40 16.29 -21.45
CA LYS A 264 32.62 17.46 -21.84
C LYS A 264 31.12 17.17 -21.76
N ILE A 265 30.36 18.14 -21.27
CA ILE A 265 28.91 18.03 -21.14
C ILE A 265 28.28 18.63 -22.41
N GLU A 266 27.79 17.77 -23.29
CA GLU A 266 27.15 18.18 -24.56
C GLU A 266 25.65 18.51 -24.39
N ASP A 267 25.02 18.01 -23.33
CA ASP A 267 23.59 18.16 -23.06
C ASP A 267 23.30 19.33 -22.09
N ALA A 268 22.36 20.20 -22.49
CA ALA A 268 22.02 21.40 -21.73
C ALA A 268 21.19 21.12 -20.46
N ALA A 269 20.38 20.05 -20.43
CA ALA A 269 19.62 19.67 -19.24
C ALA A 269 20.56 19.11 -18.16
N ILE A 270 21.52 18.27 -18.54
CA ILE A 270 22.58 17.79 -17.64
C ILE A 270 23.39 18.98 -17.08
N ALA A 271 23.79 19.93 -17.92
CA ALA A 271 24.56 21.09 -17.49
C ALA A 271 23.79 22.00 -16.50
N VAL A 272 22.48 22.20 -16.71
CA VAL A 272 21.62 22.96 -15.79
C VAL A 272 21.38 22.21 -14.48
N ALA A 273 21.16 20.89 -14.52
CA ALA A 273 20.97 20.08 -13.32
C ALA A 273 22.26 20.01 -12.47
N LEU A 274 23.43 19.93 -13.09
CA LEU A 274 24.71 20.04 -12.39
C LEU A 274 24.89 21.42 -11.73
N ALA A 275 24.54 22.52 -12.42
CA ALA A 275 24.54 23.85 -11.79
C ALA A 275 23.59 23.96 -10.58
N ALA A 276 22.46 23.23 -10.61
CA ALA A 276 21.59 23.10 -9.44
C ALA A 276 22.29 22.34 -8.30
N THR A 277 23.04 21.27 -8.57
CA THR A 277 23.84 20.57 -7.54
C THR A 277 24.94 21.45 -6.95
N ASP A 278 25.66 22.22 -7.77
CA ASP A 278 26.71 23.14 -7.30
C ASP A 278 26.14 24.25 -6.41
N THR A 279 24.98 24.82 -6.77
CA THR A 279 24.33 25.83 -5.93
C THR A 279 23.72 25.26 -4.65
N ALA A 280 23.19 24.04 -4.67
CA ALA A 280 22.70 23.35 -3.47
C ALA A 280 23.84 22.97 -2.51
N THR A 281 24.97 22.48 -3.03
CA THR A 281 26.14 22.14 -2.20
C THR A 281 26.82 23.38 -1.63
N ALA A 282 26.86 24.50 -2.36
CA ALA A 282 27.29 25.79 -1.84
C ALA A 282 26.41 26.26 -0.66
N GLN A 283 25.07 26.17 -0.78
CA GLN A 283 24.15 26.49 0.33
C GLN A 283 24.31 25.55 1.54
N LEU A 284 24.65 24.28 1.31
CA LEU A 284 24.95 23.32 2.37
C LEU A 284 26.26 23.69 3.09
N ALA A 285 27.31 24.08 2.34
CA ALA A 285 28.57 24.54 2.91
C ALA A 285 28.42 25.86 3.68
N GLU A 286 27.61 26.80 3.19
CA GLU A 286 27.27 28.04 3.91
C GLU A 286 26.59 27.73 5.27
N LYS A 287 25.57 26.86 5.27
CA LYS A 287 24.89 26.40 6.50
C LYS A 287 25.87 25.73 7.47
N LEU A 288 26.77 24.87 6.99
CA LEU A 288 27.83 24.24 7.80
C LEU A 288 28.84 25.25 8.37
N SER A 289 29.06 26.39 7.71
CA SER A 289 29.93 27.47 8.21
C SER A 289 29.27 28.38 9.24
N SER A 290 27.93 28.35 9.34
CA SER A 290 27.18 29.19 10.28
C SER A 290 27.36 28.67 11.72
N SER A 291 27.71 29.58 12.64
CA SER A 291 28.06 29.25 14.04
C SER A 291 26.85 28.93 14.94
N ASP A 292 25.74 28.50 14.34
CA ASP A 292 24.52 28.16 15.03
C ASP A 292 24.50 26.67 15.41
N VAL A 293 23.90 26.32 16.55
CA VAL A 293 23.84 24.91 16.99
C VAL A 293 22.66 24.24 16.31
N ILE A 294 22.85 23.86 15.04
CA ILE A 294 21.85 23.22 14.18
C ILE A 294 21.61 21.78 14.65
N LEU A 295 20.35 21.34 14.73
CA LEU A 295 20.00 19.98 15.11
C LEU A 295 20.35 18.99 13.98
N PRO A 296 20.75 17.73 14.28
CA PRO A 296 21.07 16.73 13.24
C PRO A 296 19.95 16.50 12.21
N LYS A 297 18.68 16.70 12.59
CA LYS A 297 17.53 16.64 11.67
C LYS A 297 17.46 17.86 10.73
N GLU A 298 17.74 19.06 11.25
CA GLU A 298 17.78 20.30 10.46
C GLU A 298 18.98 20.27 9.49
N MET A 299 20.12 19.71 9.94
CA MET A 299 21.25 19.41 9.06
C MET A 299 20.89 18.39 7.98
N ALA A 300 20.24 17.27 8.32
CA ALA A 300 19.84 16.27 7.32
C ALA A 300 18.89 16.84 6.25
N ALA A 301 17.95 17.72 6.64
CA ALA A 301 17.08 18.44 5.70
C ALA A 301 17.85 19.38 4.76
N ALA A 302 19.06 19.82 5.13
CA ALA A 302 19.93 20.58 4.21
C ALA A 302 20.64 19.70 3.17
N TYR A 303 20.84 18.39 3.44
CA TYR A 303 21.30 17.43 2.44
C TYR A 303 20.18 17.02 1.47
N ASP A 304 18.92 17.04 1.90
CA ASP A 304 17.79 16.66 1.05
C ASP A 304 17.67 17.54 -0.20
N GLY A 305 17.94 18.84 -0.10
CA GLY A 305 18.02 19.74 -1.25
C GLY A 305 19.14 19.41 -2.24
N VAL A 306 20.30 18.93 -1.76
CA VAL A 306 21.39 18.45 -2.61
C VAL A 306 21.02 17.12 -3.28
N LEU A 307 20.34 16.23 -2.55
CA LEU A 307 19.89 14.94 -3.06
C LEU A 307 18.86 15.08 -4.18
N HIS A 308 17.89 15.99 -4.05
CA HIS A 308 16.93 16.27 -5.13
C HIS A 308 17.64 16.75 -6.41
N ALA A 309 18.49 17.78 -6.32
CA ALA A 309 19.23 18.26 -7.49
C ALA A 309 20.16 17.18 -8.09
N SER A 310 20.70 16.29 -7.26
CA SER A 310 21.57 15.18 -7.72
C SER A 310 20.77 14.08 -8.42
N GLN A 311 19.51 13.84 -8.00
CA GLN A 311 18.57 12.93 -8.66
C GLN A 311 18.17 13.50 -10.03
N ASP A 312 17.80 14.79 -10.10
CA ASP A 312 17.47 15.48 -11.35
C ASP A 312 18.61 15.37 -12.37
N ALA A 313 19.86 15.51 -11.92
CA ALA A 313 21.05 15.34 -12.76
C ALA A 313 21.29 13.87 -13.19
N ALA A 314 21.01 12.90 -12.33
CA ALA A 314 21.13 11.48 -12.64
C ALA A 314 20.08 11.02 -13.68
N ASP A 315 18.85 11.51 -13.56
CA ASP A 315 17.76 11.22 -14.49
C ASP A 315 17.94 11.96 -15.83
N ALA A 316 18.41 13.22 -15.83
CA ALA A 316 18.80 13.91 -17.06
C ALA A 316 19.91 13.13 -17.82
N ALA A 317 20.92 12.63 -17.10
CA ALA A 317 21.98 11.80 -17.69
C ALA A 317 21.47 10.44 -18.20
N LYS A 318 20.44 9.86 -17.57
CA LYS A 318 19.76 8.65 -18.06
C LYS A 318 18.95 8.93 -19.33
N HIS A 319 18.13 9.98 -19.35
CA HIS A 319 17.33 10.36 -20.51
C HIS A 319 18.20 10.63 -21.74
N ALA A 320 19.30 11.38 -21.62
CA ALA A 320 20.23 11.62 -22.73
C ALA A 320 20.88 10.32 -23.28
N ILE A 321 21.02 9.27 -22.47
CA ILE A 321 21.50 7.96 -22.93
C ILE A 321 20.39 7.19 -23.66
N ASP A 322 19.17 7.23 -23.14
CA ASP A 322 18.03 6.50 -23.71
C ASP A 322 17.56 7.14 -25.03
N ASP A 323 17.55 8.47 -25.14
CA ASP A 323 17.34 9.22 -26.40
C ASP A 323 18.32 8.76 -27.51
N LEU A 324 19.63 8.66 -27.20
CA LEU A 324 20.63 8.21 -28.19
C LEU A 324 20.48 6.73 -28.57
N ARG A 325 19.92 5.90 -27.68
CA ARG A 325 19.58 4.50 -27.98
C ARG A 325 18.38 4.42 -28.91
N GLU A 326 17.38 5.28 -28.75
CA GLU A 326 16.24 5.40 -29.68
C GLU A 326 16.65 5.99 -31.04
N GLU A 327 17.59 6.93 -31.07
CA GLU A 327 18.23 7.41 -32.32
C GLU A 327 19.14 6.33 -32.98
N GLY A 328 19.24 5.12 -32.41
CA GLY A 328 19.92 3.96 -32.99
C GLY A 328 21.45 4.00 -32.90
N VAL A 329 22.01 4.84 -32.04
CA VAL A 329 23.45 5.03 -31.90
C VAL A 329 24.09 3.83 -31.18
N SER A 330 25.14 3.26 -31.77
CA SER A 330 25.83 2.10 -31.18
C SER A 330 26.54 2.45 -29.87
N GLN A 331 26.57 1.53 -28.90
CA GLN A 331 27.22 1.72 -27.59
C GLN A 331 28.74 2.05 -27.66
N ASN A 332 29.38 1.83 -28.80
CA ASN A 332 30.79 2.17 -29.05
C ASN A 332 30.99 3.63 -29.51
N ASP A 333 29.93 4.43 -29.65
CA ASP A 333 30.03 5.86 -29.99
C ASP A 333 30.63 6.65 -28.81
N PRO A 334 31.65 7.52 -29.03
CA PRO A 334 32.23 8.35 -27.99
C PRO A 334 31.23 9.19 -27.19
N ARG A 335 30.08 9.57 -27.76
CA ARG A 335 29.01 10.36 -27.10
C ARG A 335 28.20 9.53 -26.11
N ILE A 336 28.00 8.24 -26.38
CA ILE A 336 27.41 7.33 -25.39
C ILE A 336 28.45 7.05 -24.30
N GLN A 337 29.73 6.88 -24.64
CA GLN A 337 30.78 6.64 -23.66
C GLN A 337 31.01 7.84 -22.72
N SER A 338 30.95 9.08 -23.22
CA SER A 338 30.99 10.28 -22.37
C SER A 338 29.80 10.34 -21.43
N LEU A 339 28.58 10.17 -21.93
CA LEU A 339 27.36 10.19 -21.10
C LEU A 339 27.34 9.07 -20.04
N GLN A 340 27.84 7.87 -20.34
CA GLN A 340 27.96 6.79 -19.35
C GLN A 340 28.96 7.15 -18.22
N ILE A 341 30.08 7.80 -18.54
CA ILE A 341 31.03 8.28 -17.51
C ILE A 341 30.38 9.39 -16.66
N THR A 342 29.69 10.34 -17.29
CA THR A 342 28.91 11.38 -16.59
C THR A 342 27.85 10.76 -15.68
N ARG A 343 27.11 9.75 -16.15
CA ARG A 343 26.11 9.02 -15.36
C ARG A 343 26.74 8.32 -14.15
N THR A 344 27.86 7.61 -14.31
CA THR A 344 28.58 6.99 -13.18
C THR A 344 29.04 8.04 -12.17
N ALA A 345 29.59 9.17 -12.63
CA ALA A 345 30.05 10.26 -11.76
C ALA A 345 28.92 10.88 -10.94
N VAL A 346 27.78 11.21 -11.57
CA VAL A 346 26.62 11.81 -10.89
C VAL A 346 25.96 10.81 -9.93
N ASN A 347 25.82 9.54 -10.30
CA ASN A 347 25.28 8.53 -9.40
C ASN A 347 26.19 8.30 -8.18
N TYR A 348 27.51 8.26 -8.36
CA TYR A 348 28.47 8.21 -7.25
C TYR A 348 28.31 9.41 -6.31
N GLN A 349 28.22 10.64 -6.86
CA GLN A 349 28.01 11.85 -6.06
C GLN A 349 26.68 11.79 -5.28
N MET A 350 25.58 11.44 -5.93
CA MET A 350 24.27 11.28 -5.30
C MET A 350 24.29 10.27 -4.13
N ILE A 351 24.91 9.11 -4.33
CA ILE A 351 25.02 8.08 -3.29
C ILE A 351 25.96 8.54 -2.16
N SER A 352 27.04 9.24 -2.49
CA SER A 352 27.97 9.86 -1.53
C SER A 352 27.28 10.91 -0.65
N TRP A 353 26.37 11.72 -1.21
CA TRP A 353 25.51 12.64 -0.45
C TRP A 353 24.48 11.91 0.43
N ARG A 354 23.93 10.79 -0.02
CA ARG A 354 23.00 9.94 0.75
C ARG A 354 23.69 9.34 1.98
N ILE A 355 24.91 8.85 1.80
CA ILE A 355 25.79 8.38 2.89
C ILE A 355 26.12 9.55 3.84
N GLY A 356 26.45 10.73 3.30
CA GLY A 356 26.68 11.96 4.07
C GLY A 356 25.52 12.32 5.01
N ARG A 357 24.29 12.28 4.50
CA ARG A 357 23.05 12.49 5.27
C ARG A 357 22.89 11.46 6.39
N ASN A 358 23.06 10.16 6.09
CA ASN A 358 22.95 9.09 7.09
C ASN A 358 23.99 9.27 8.21
N ARG A 359 25.23 9.62 7.86
CA ARG A 359 26.31 9.92 8.82
C ARG A 359 25.98 11.09 9.75
N VAL A 360 25.39 12.16 9.23
CA VAL A 360 24.88 13.29 10.02
C VAL A 360 23.77 12.85 10.98
N LEU A 361 22.84 11.99 10.54
CA LEU A 361 21.77 11.44 11.40
C LEU A 361 22.29 10.51 12.50
N SER A 362 23.37 9.74 12.26
CA SER A 362 24.01 8.89 13.26
C SER A 362 24.70 9.69 14.39
N GLY A 363 25.14 10.92 14.10
CA GLY A 363 25.61 11.91 15.07
C GLY A 363 27.12 12.20 15.04
N GLU A 364 27.67 12.61 16.18
CA GLU A 364 29.12 12.85 16.37
C GLU A 364 29.91 11.53 16.22
N HIS A 365 31.11 11.62 15.61
CA HIS A 365 31.97 10.46 15.28
C HIS A 365 31.19 9.30 14.64
N ASP A 366 30.39 9.65 13.61
CA ASP A 366 29.46 8.77 12.89
C ASP A 366 28.54 7.89 13.78
N GLY A 367 28.28 8.34 15.01
CA GLY A 367 27.42 7.65 15.96
C GLY A 367 28.13 6.73 16.96
N ALA A 368 29.46 6.76 17.03
CA ALA A 368 30.27 5.95 17.96
C ALA A 368 29.93 6.14 19.46
N LEU A 369 29.38 7.29 19.86
CA LEU A 369 29.00 7.58 21.25
C LEU A 369 27.53 7.23 21.57
N LEU A 370 27.29 6.82 22.83
CA LEU A 370 25.95 6.44 23.31
C LEU A 370 25.10 7.65 23.72
N ASP A 371 25.71 8.64 24.38
CA ASP A 371 25.00 9.74 25.04
C ASP A 371 24.86 11.01 24.17
N SER A 372 25.35 10.98 22.92
CA SER A 372 25.05 11.99 21.88
C SER A 372 23.56 11.90 21.48
N ALA A 373 22.70 12.48 22.31
CA ALA A 373 21.26 12.33 22.21
C ALA A 373 20.67 13.13 21.02
N PRO A 374 20.01 12.47 20.04
CA PRO A 374 19.16 13.21 19.12
C PRO A 374 17.97 13.78 19.92
N ASN A 375 17.76 15.09 19.76
CA ASN A 375 16.69 15.88 20.39
C ASN A 375 16.83 16.09 21.92
N THR A 376 17.54 17.15 22.32
CA THR A 376 17.01 18.03 23.38
C THR A 376 16.75 19.40 22.76
N THR A 377 15.58 19.98 23.01
CA THR A 377 15.17 21.23 22.35
C THR A 377 15.92 22.43 22.96
N ARG A 378 16.15 23.46 22.13
CA ARG A 378 16.97 24.65 22.43
C ARG A 378 16.58 25.41 23.73
N LYS A 379 15.37 25.18 24.27
CA LYS A 379 14.92 25.67 25.59
C LYS A 379 15.73 25.13 26.78
N ALA A 380 16.33 23.94 26.70
CA ALA A 380 16.96 23.30 27.86
C ALA A 380 18.25 23.99 28.36
N LYS A 381 18.94 24.77 27.51
CA LYS A 381 20.30 25.26 27.78
C LYS A 381 20.39 26.47 28.72
N LYS A 382 19.26 27.07 29.15
CA LYS A 382 19.24 28.22 30.07
C LYS A 382 19.07 27.85 31.55
N ASP A 383 18.54 26.66 31.85
CA ASP A 383 18.32 26.13 33.21
C ASP A 383 19.37 25.06 33.61
N ALA A 384 20.47 24.96 32.87
CA ALA A 384 21.41 23.83 32.89
C ALA A 384 22.29 23.71 34.17
N THR A 385 22.01 24.48 35.23
CA THR A 385 22.85 24.60 36.43
C THR A 385 22.33 23.87 37.68
N SER A 386 21.17 23.21 37.65
CA SER A 386 20.58 22.61 38.88
C SER A 386 19.90 21.23 38.78
N ARG A 387 19.64 20.68 37.58
CA ARG A 387 18.99 19.36 37.44
C ARG A 387 19.94 18.23 37.09
N LYS A 388 20.18 17.32 38.04
CA LYS A 388 20.74 15.99 37.75
C LYS A 388 19.85 15.27 36.72
N PRO A 389 20.41 14.63 35.68
CA PRO A 389 19.61 13.87 34.71
C PRO A 389 18.92 12.70 35.41
N LYS A 390 17.62 12.51 35.12
CA LYS A 390 16.93 11.26 35.49
C LYS A 390 17.56 10.11 34.68
N PRO A 391 17.81 8.93 35.28
CA PRO A 391 18.27 7.78 34.52
C PRO A 391 17.22 7.37 33.49
N GLU A 392 17.60 7.31 32.21
CA GLU A 392 16.71 6.84 31.15
C GLU A 392 16.49 5.32 31.25
N ALA A 393 15.25 4.87 31.03
CA ALA A 393 14.92 3.46 31.03
C ALA A 393 15.68 2.68 29.93
N PRO A 394 16.17 1.45 30.21
CA PRO A 394 17.05 0.71 29.29
C PRO A 394 16.39 0.44 27.94
N GLY A 395 15.08 0.19 27.89
CA GLY A 395 14.32 0.00 26.64
C GLY A 395 14.44 1.19 25.67
N ARG A 396 14.48 2.44 26.19
CA ARG A 396 14.67 3.64 25.35
C ARG A 396 16.08 3.73 24.77
N LYS A 397 17.09 3.23 25.50
CA LYS A 397 18.47 3.13 24.99
C LYS A 397 18.59 2.04 23.92
N ILE A 398 17.92 0.91 24.10
CA ILE A 398 17.86 -0.17 23.09
C ILE A 398 17.15 0.32 21.81
N ALA A 399 16.07 1.10 21.92
CA ALA A 399 15.39 1.71 20.77
C ALA A 399 16.34 2.59 19.93
N ARG A 400 17.07 3.53 20.56
CA ARG A 400 18.07 4.37 19.87
C ARG A 400 19.21 3.56 19.23
N LEU A 401 19.59 2.42 19.82
CA LEU A 401 20.60 1.53 19.22
C LEU A 401 20.05 0.82 17.96
N ARG A 402 18.77 0.43 17.94
CA ARG A 402 18.10 -0.09 16.74
C ARG A 402 18.01 0.97 15.64
N GLU A 403 17.62 2.20 15.98
CA GLU A 403 17.62 3.35 15.04
C GLU A 403 18.99 3.54 14.37
N LYS A 404 20.09 3.47 15.14
CA LYS A 404 21.47 3.55 14.59
C LYS A 404 21.82 2.37 13.69
N VAL A 405 21.44 1.14 14.04
CA VAL A 405 21.70 -0.05 13.20
C VAL A 405 21.03 0.09 11.83
N VAL A 406 19.79 0.59 11.76
CA VAL A 406 19.09 0.83 10.48
C VAL A 406 19.81 1.88 9.62
N LEU A 407 20.35 2.95 10.22
CA LEU A 407 21.16 3.94 9.50
C LEU A 407 22.47 3.35 8.95
N TYR A 408 23.13 2.46 9.69
CA TYR A 408 24.32 1.77 9.18
C TYR A 408 23.97 0.79 8.06
N ASP A 409 22.89 0.03 8.17
CA ASP A 409 22.48 -0.91 7.12
C ASP A 409 22.07 -0.22 5.82
N SER A 410 21.33 0.90 5.91
CA SER A 410 21.07 1.77 4.75
C SER A 410 22.37 2.34 4.13
N THR A 411 23.38 2.61 4.97
CA THR A 411 24.69 3.11 4.51
C THR A 411 25.50 2.01 3.83
N LEU A 412 25.47 0.77 4.34
CA LEU A 412 26.15 -0.38 3.75
C LEU A 412 25.53 -0.79 2.41
N GLN A 413 24.20 -0.84 2.32
CA GLN A 413 23.50 -1.05 1.05
C GLN A 413 23.83 0.05 0.02
N SER A 414 24.01 1.29 0.48
CA SER A 414 24.44 2.41 -0.37
C SER A 414 25.90 2.27 -0.83
N ILE A 415 26.78 1.65 -0.06
CA ILE A 415 28.18 1.40 -0.47
C ILE A 415 28.25 0.26 -1.48
N GLU A 416 27.44 -0.79 -1.31
CA GLU A 416 27.43 -1.92 -2.25
C GLU A 416 26.89 -1.50 -3.63
N SER A 417 25.83 -0.67 -3.70
CA SER A 417 25.33 -0.14 -4.97
C SER A 417 26.28 0.83 -5.67
N VAL A 418 27.34 1.33 -5.01
CA VAL A 418 28.45 2.03 -5.67
C VAL A 418 29.33 1.05 -6.44
N LYS A 419 29.58 -0.17 -5.91
CA LYS A 419 30.40 -1.18 -6.59
C LYS A 419 29.75 -1.69 -7.88
N GLU A 420 28.42 -1.73 -7.91
CA GLU A 420 27.61 -2.10 -9.07
C GLU A 420 27.64 -1.05 -10.20
N LEU A 421 28.14 0.18 -9.97
CA LEU A 421 28.14 1.23 -10.99
C LEU A 421 29.06 0.91 -12.18
N PRO A 422 28.65 1.20 -13.43
CA PRO A 422 29.45 0.93 -14.61
C PRO A 422 30.87 1.53 -14.54
N GLY A 423 31.86 0.64 -14.53
CA GLY A 423 33.29 0.98 -14.48
C GLY A 423 33.90 1.08 -13.08
N VAL A 424 33.12 1.02 -11.99
CA VAL A 424 33.67 1.02 -10.62
C VAL A 424 34.36 -0.30 -10.29
N ALA A 425 33.75 -1.44 -10.66
CA ALA A 425 34.34 -2.77 -10.48
C ALA A 425 35.69 -3.01 -11.21
N ALA A 426 36.12 -2.07 -12.06
CA ALA A 426 37.42 -2.12 -12.76
C ALA A 426 38.49 -1.20 -12.13
N ASP A 427 38.18 -0.52 -11.03
CA ASP A 427 39.07 0.42 -10.33
C ASP A 427 39.44 -0.14 -8.95
N GLU A 428 40.52 -0.93 -8.91
CA GLU A 428 41.03 -1.60 -7.70
C GLU A 428 41.21 -0.63 -6.52
N GLY A 429 41.72 0.57 -6.78
CA GLY A 429 41.94 1.60 -5.76
C GLY A 429 40.66 2.28 -5.27
N LEU A 430 39.55 2.21 -6.02
CA LEU A 430 38.22 2.55 -5.51
C LEU A 430 37.66 1.40 -4.66
N LEU A 431 37.79 0.16 -5.11
CA LEU A 431 37.29 -1.01 -4.37
C LEU A 431 37.96 -1.15 -2.99
N GLU A 432 39.28 -1.03 -2.88
CA GLU A 432 39.97 -1.04 -1.57
C GLU A 432 39.42 0.06 -0.62
N GLN A 433 39.16 1.25 -1.13
CA GLN A 433 38.59 2.36 -0.36
C GLN A 433 37.15 2.07 0.09
N LEU A 434 36.32 1.46 -0.78
CA LEU A 434 34.95 1.07 -0.45
C LEU A 434 34.94 -0.05 0.59
N ASP A 435 35.79 -1.08 0.46
CA ASP A 435 35.82 -2.19 1.43
C ASP A 435 36.41 -1.78 2.79
N ALA A 436 37.37 -0.84 2.83
CA ALA A 436 37.77 -0.19 4.09
C ALA A 436 36.61 0.59 4.74
N THR A 437 35.76 1.21 3.92
CA THR A 437 34.55 1.95 4.35
C THR A 437 33.46 0.98 4.86
N VAL A 438 33.24 -0.16 4.19
CA VAL A 438 32.37 -1.25 4.65
C VAL A 438 32.82 -1.76 6.02
N ASN A 439 34.12 -2.06 6.19
CA ASN A 439 34.67 -2.54 7.47
C ASN A 439 34.45 -1.55 8.63
N TYR A 440 34.55 -0.24 8.38
CA TYR A 440 34.27 0.79 9.38
C TYR A 440 32.79 0.78 9.83
N PHE A 441 31.84 0.74 8.89
CA PHE A 441 30.41 0.72 9.22
C PHE A 441 29.93 -0.64 9.78
N HIS A 442 30.52 -1.76 9.36
CA HIS A 442 30.30 -3.08 10.00
C HIS A 442 30.73 -3.07 11.47
N ALA A 443 31.87 -2.44 11.80
CA ALA A 443 32.32 -2.30 13.17
C ALA A 443 31.39 -1.39 14.01
N LEU A 444 30.91 -0.27 13.45
CA LEU A 444 29.92 0.62 14.11
C LEU A 444 28.57 -0.08 14.38
N LYS A 445 28.09 -0.87 13.41
CA LYS A 445 26.93 -1.76 13.58
C LYS A 445 27.18 -2.78 14.70
N SER A 446 28.30 -3.50 14.65
CA SER A 446 28.67 -4.53 15.63
C SER A 446 28.78 -3.97 17.05
N LEU A 447 29.37 -2.78 17.25
CA LEU A 447 29.39 -2.11 18.57
C LEU A 447 27.98 -1.76 19.06
N SER A 448 27.10 -1.31 18.17
CA SER A 448 25.74 -0.92 18.52
C SER A 448 24.90 -2.12 18.97
N ILE A 449 25.08 -3.28 18.31
CA ILE A 449 24.47 -4.55 18.70
C ILE A 449 25.10 -5.06 20.02
N ALA A 450 26.44 -5.02 20.16
CA ALA A 450 27.14 -5.41 21.39
C ALA A 450 26.66 -4.64 22.63
N ARG A 451 26.43 -3.32 22.47
CA ARG A 451 25.86 -2.46 23.52
C ARG A 451 24.43 -2.83 23.87
N SER A 452 23.62 -3.32 22.93
CA SER A 452 22.28 -3.82 23.25
C SER A 452 22.33 -5.09 24.11
N HIS A 453 23.20 -6.05 23.81
CA HIS A 453 23.45 -7.22 24.68
C HIS A 453 23.99 -6.81 26.06
N SER A 454 24.87 -5.81 26.12
CA SER A 454 25.38 -5.25 27.39
C SER A 454 24.30 -4.52 28.22
N LEU A 455 23.17 -4.10 27.62
CA LEU A 455 22.01 -3.54 28.32
C LEU A 455 20.99 -4.61 28.73
N ILE A 456 20.96 -5.74 28.02
CA ILE A 456 20.12 -6.91 28.33
C ILE A 456 20.78 -7.80 29.41
N GLY A 457 22.08 -7.64 29.66
CA GLY A 457 22.85 -8.41 30.66
C GLY A 457 23.61 -9.62 30.09
N GLN A 458 23.65 -9.79 28.77
CA GLN A 458 24.37 -10.88 28.10
C GLN A 458 25.84 -10.49 27.88
N SER A 459 26.65 -10.53 28.96
CA SER A 459 28.05 -10.08 28.96
C SER A 459 28.95 -10.85 27.98
N LEU A 460 28.75 -12.15 27.82
CA LEU A 460 29.48 -12.99 26.84
C LEU A 460 29.21 -12.56 25.38
N ASN A 461 27.94 -12.35 25.01
CA ASN A 461 27.56 -11.95 23.65
C ASN A 461 28.08 -10.54 23.34
N ALA A 462 28.01 -9.63 24.32
CA ALA A 462 28.58 -8.30 24.21
C ALA A 462 30.11 -8.34 24.01
N LEU A 463 30.83 -9.21 24.71
CA LEU A 463 32.28 -9.39 24.55
C LEU A 463 32.64 -9.93 23.16
N ALA A 464 31.93 -10.94 22.66
CA ALA A 464 32.18 -11.53 21.34
C ALA A 464 32.00 -10.50 20.21
N LEU A 465 30.88 -9.77 20.22
CA LEU A 465 30.57 -8.73 19.23
C LEU A 465 31.52 -7.51 19.34
N THR A 466 31.92 -7.12 20.56
CA THR A 466 32.91 -6.04 20.74
C THR A 466 34.28 -6.44 20.22
N LYS A 467 34.67 -7.72 20.33
CA LYS A 467 35.90 -8.23 19.71
C LYS A 467 35.80 -8.19 18.18
N HIS A 468 34.70 -8.66 17.59
CA HIS A 468 34.49 -8.62 16.14
C HIS A 468 34.56 -7.17 15.58
N ALA A 469 33.92 -6.22 16.27
CA ALA A 469 34.00 -4.81 15.95
C ALA A 469 35.44 -4.25 16.03
N PHE A 470 36.23 -4.67 17.03
CA PHE A 470 37.65 -4.29 17.15
C PHE A 470 38.49 -4.87 16.00
N ASP A 471 38.33 -6.16 15.69
CA ASP A 471 39.07 -6.85 14.63
C ASP A 471 38.79 -6.23 13.24
N GLN A 472 37.54 -5.78 12.97
CA GLN A 472 37.16 -5.01 11.77
C GLN A 472 37.69 -3.57 11.79
N SER A 473 37.57 -2.89 12.94
CA SER A 473 38.06 -1.52 13.11
C SER A 473 39.57 -1.40 12.91
N GLN A 474 40.34 -2.42 13.29
CA GLN A 474 41.78 -2.44 13.04
C GLN A 474 42.09 -2.44 11.53
N GLN A 475 41.42 -3.27 10.74
CA GLN A 475 41.63 -3.34 9.28
C GLN A 475 41.31 -2.00 8.60
N ALA A 476 40.19 -1.38 8.95
CA ALA A 476 39.84 -0.04 8.47
C ALA A 476 40.87 1.02 8.92
N ALA A 477 41.32 0.97 10.18
CA ALA A 477 42.32 1.90 10.71
C ALA A 477 43.69 1.76 10.00
N GLU A 478 44.11 0.55 9.64
CA GLU A 478 45.35 0.31 8.90
C GLU A 478 45.29 0.92 7.48
N PHE A 479 44.16 0.80 6.78
CA PHE A 479 43.97 1.46 5.48
C PHE A 479 43.91 2.99 5.61
N PHE A 480 43.01 3.51 6.46
CA PHE A 480 42.83 4.96 6.63
C PHE A 480 44.03 5.65 7.31
N SER A 481 44.96 4.92 7.94
CA SER A 481 46.24 5.46 8.39
C SER A 481 47.14 5.91 7.24
N LYS A 482 47.04 5.27 6.07
CA LYS A 482 47.81 5.55 4.86
C LYS A 482 47.05 6.46 3.90
N ASN A 483 45.76 6.15 3.68
CA ASN A 483 44.95 6.69 2.58
C ASN A 483 43.79 7.60 3.04
N GLY A 484 43.67 7.91 4.34
CA GLY A 484 42.51 8.61 4.90
C GLY A 484 42.52 10.13 4.74
N SER A 485 41.38 10.70 4.35
CA SER A 485 41.20 12.14 4.10
C SER A 485 41.38 12.99 5.38
N SER A 486 42.09 14.10 5.24
CA SER A 486 42.41 15.08 6.29
C SER A 486 41.42 16.26 6.37
N ALA A 487 40.21 16.09 5.83
CA ALA A 487 39.19 17.14 5.70
C ALA A 487 38.80 17.76 7.06
N SER A 488 38.58 19.08 7.07
CA SER A 488 38.23 19.84 8.27
C SER A 488 36.83 19.52 8.78
N GLU A 489 36.57 19.85 10.06
CA GLU A 489 35.25 19.60 10.66
C GLU A 489 34.10 20.32 9.93
N SER A 490 34.40 21.47 9.33
CA SER A 490 33.51 22.29 8.51
C SER A 490 33.19 21.74 7.12
N SER A 491 33.95 20.76 6.59
CA SER A 491 33.64 20.14 5.30
C SER A 491 32.38 19.27 5.41
N PRO A 492 31.46 19.29 4.41
CA PRO A 492 30.33 18.36 4.37
C PRO A 492 30.75 16.90 4.57
N ARG A 493 29.93 16.10 5.24
CA ARG A 493 30.14 14.65 5.29
C ARG A 493 29.65 14.05 3.98
N ASN A 494 30.43 13.14 3.41
CA ASN A 494 30.13 12.42 2.17
C ASN A 494 30.49 10.93 2.40
N ILE A 495 30.85 10.17 1.36
CA ILE A 495 31.34 8.79 1.50
C ILE A 495 32.71 8.68 2.21
N GLU A 496 33.54 9.72 2.21
CA GLU A 496 34.91 9.66 2.76
C GLU A 496 34.93 9.78 4.30
N ILE A 497 35.51 8.79 4.96
CA ILE A 497 35.66 8.79 6.42
C ILE A 497 36.91 9.59 6.82
N ARG A 498 36.78 10.51 7.77
CA ARG A 498 37.89 11.34 8.25
C ARG A 498 38.84 10.50 9.09
N GLN A 499 40.15 10.67 8.91
CA GLN A 499 41.16 9.89 9.64
C GLN A 499 41.06 10.05 11.18
N ALA A 500 40.54 11.17 11.68
CA ALA A 500 40.29 11.39 13.10
C ALA A 500 39.18 10.50 13.68
N ASP A 501 38.06 10.36 12.96
CA ASP A 501 36.90 9.57 13.40
C ASP A 501 37.24 8.07 13.47
N VAL A 502 38.08 7.57 12.55
CA VAL A 502 38.56 6.17 12.57
C VAL A 502 39.45 5.90 13.77
N ARG A 503 40.40 6.80 14.08
CA ARG A 503 41.29 6.67 15.25
C ARG A 503 40.51 6.72 16.56
N PHE A 504 39.63 7.71 16.72
CA PHE A 504 38.78 7.85 17.90
C PHE A 504 37.93 6.59 18.14
N PHE A 505 37.32 6.07 17.08
CA PHE A 505 36.50 4.86 17.15
C PHE A 505 37.30 3.60 17.52
N HIS A 506 38.51 3.45 17.00
CA HIS A 506 39.40 2.34 17.34
C HIS A 506 39.83 2.36 18.81
N ASP A 507 40.24 3.52 19.34
CA ASP A 507 40.60 3.65 20.76
C ASP A 507 39.39 3.49 21.70
N LEU A 508 38.19 3.92 21.27
CA LEU A 508 36.94 3.67 22.00
C LEU A 508 36.62 2.16 22.06
N LEU A 509 36.74 1.44 20.95
CA LEU A 509 36.55 -0.01 20.88
C LEU A 509 37.55 -0.77 21.75
N LYS A 510 38.81 -0.33 21.76
CA LYS A 510 39.86 -0.86 22.63
C LYS A 510 39.51 -0.72 24.11
N GLY A 511 38.91 0.40 24.51
CA GLY A 511 38.37 0.60 25.87
C GLY A 511 37.16 -0.28 26.19
N GLU A 512 36.16 -0.31 25.31
CA GLU A 512 34.95 -1.14 25.45
C GLU A 512 35.29 -2.64 25.52
N LEU A 513 36.29 -3.10 24.78
CA LEU A 513 36.76 -4.49 24.78
C LEU A 513 37.34 -4.88 26.15
N GLN A 514 38.15 -4.04 26.78
CA GLN A 514 38.65 -4.31 28.14
C GLN A 514 37.53 -4.24 29.19
N ARG A 515 36.57 -3.32 29.04
CA ARG A 515 35.37 -3.26 29.89
C ARG A 515 34.57 -4.56 29.82
N CYS A 516 34.31 -5.08 28.63
CA CYS A 516 33.55 -6.32 28.45
C CYS A 516 34.30 -7.53 29.01
N ARG A 517 35.63 -7.62 28.83
CA ARG A 517 36.47 -8.66 29.45
C ARG A 517 36.39 -8.63 30.97
N ALA A 518 36.49 -7.44 31.58
CA ALA A 518 36.41 -7.29 33.03
C ALA A 518 35.04 -7.68 33.59
N ILE A 519 33.94 -7.37 32.89
CA ILE A 519 32.58 -7.77 33.30
C ILE A 519 32.42 -9.29 33.24
N VAL A 520 32.83 -9.93 32.13
CA VAL A 520 32.77 -11.39 32.00
C VAL A 520 33.58 -12.09 33.08
N GLU A 521 34.77 -11.57 33.46
CA GLU A 521 35.54 -12.17 34.55
C GLU A 521 34.90 -11.93 35.93
N ILE A 522 34.24 -10.80 36.16
CA ILE A 522 33.42 -10.58 37.38
C ILE A 522 32.25 -11.59 37.45
N ASP A 523 31.59 -11.87 36.31
CA ASP A 523 30.51 -12.86 36.24
C ASP A 523 31.04 -14.30 36.44
N ASN A 524 32.19 -14.64 35.86
CA ASN A 524 32.91 -15.90 36.12
C ASN A 524 33.27 -16.08 37.60
N LEU A 525 33.69 -15.01 38.27
CA LEU A 525 34.04 -15.01 39.69
C LEU A 525 32.80 -15.13 40.59
N ARG A 526 31.66 -14.54 40.19
CA ARG A 526 30.35 -14.75 40.84
C ARG A 526 29.81 -16.17 40.66
N ALA A 527 30.13 -16.82 39.53
CA ALA A 527 29.70 -18.18 39.25
C ALA A 527 30.47 -19.26 40.05
N LYS A 528 31.55 -18.91 40.75
CA LYS A 528 32.25 -19.83 41.67
C LYS A 528 31.41 -19.98 42.96
N PRO A 529 30.94 -21.20 43.31
CA PRO A 529 29.92 -21.37 44.32
C PRO A 529 30.43 -21.13 45.74
N SER A 530 29.90 -20.11 46.41
CA SER A 530 29.84 -20.08 47.87
C SER A 530 28.80 -21.12 48.34
N SER A 531 29.11 -21.85 49.40
CA SER A 531 28.36 -23.05 49.77
C SER A 531 27.05 -22.76 50.51
N ALA A 532 25.98 -23.39 50.03
CA ALA A 532 24.77 -23.80 50.75
C ALA A 532 23.90 -22.71 51.43
N VAL A 533 22.76 -22.40 50.78
CA VAL A 533 21.44 -22.46 51.43
C VAL A 533 20.48 -23.16 50.47
N SER A 534 19.73 -24.15 50.94
CA SER A 534 18.63 -24.78 50.19
C SER A 534 17.34 -24.01 50.40
N LYS A 535 16.55 -23.81 49.34
CA LYS A 535 15.19 -23.24 49.43
C LYS A 535 14.17 -24.04 48.63
N THR A 536 13.03 -24.28 49.26
CA THR A 536 11.89 -25.06 48.77
C THR A 536 10.97 -24.24 47.88
N THR A 537 10.41 -24.87 46.85
CA THR A 537 9.66 -24.22 45.76
C THR A 537 8.14 -24.19 45.96
N VAL A 538 7.65 -23.33 46.88
CA VAL A 538 6.26 -22.79 46.85
C VAL A 538 6.30 -21.33 47.37
N PRO A 539 5.71 -20.35 46.66
CA PRO A 539 5.70 -18.95 47.10
C PRO A 539 4.73 -18.70 48.28
N LEU A 540 5.05 -17.72 49.12
CA LEU A 540 4.36 -17.50 50.40
C LEU A 540 2.85 -17.24 50.27
N ILE A 541 2.41 -16.57 49.19
CA ILE A 541 0.99 -16.29 48.93
C ILE A 541 0.12 -17.56 48.80
N GLN A 542 0.70 -18.71 48.44
CA GLN A 542 0.00 -20.00 48.38
C GLN A 542 -0.01 -20.73 49.75
N ARG A 543 0.57 -20.13 50.80
CA ARG A 543 0.69 -20.71 52.15
C ARG A 543 0.32 -19.73 53.27
N LEU A 544 -0.65 -18.85 53.03
CA LEU A 544 -1.15 -17.86 54.01
C LEU A 544 -1.67 -18.45 55.35
N SER A 545 -1.83 -19.77 55.43
CA SER A 545 -2.17 -20.53 56.64
C SER A 545 -0.96 -20.97 57.49
N GLU A 546 0.27 -20.95 56.96
CA GLU A 546 1.50 -21.27 57.68
C GLU A 546 2.19 -19.98 58.16
N TYR A 547 2.40 -19.81 59.48
CA TYR A 547 3.11 -18.65 60.02
C TYR A 547 4.61 -18.98 60.23
N PRO A 548 5.54 -18.40 59.46
CA PRO A 548 6.96 -18.71 59.58
C PRO A 548 7.56 -18.11 60.86
N VAL A 549 8.19 -18.97 61.68
CA VAL A 549 8.81 -18.58 62.97
C VAL A 549 10.23 -18.02 62.79
N GLN A 550 10.77 -18.06 61.56
CA GLN A 550 12.03 -17.45 61.16
C GLN A 550 11.82 -16.48 59.98
N ALA A 551 12.78 -15.59 59.74
CA ALA A 551 12.59 -14.40 58.90
C ALA A 551 12.08 -14.70 57.48
N VAL A 552 11.14 -13.87 57.01
CA VAL A 552 10.43 -14.05 55.74
C VAL A 552 11.36 -13.82 54.54
N ASP A 553 11.26 -14.70 53.55
CA ASP A 553 12.01 -14.60 52.31
C ASP A 553 11.37 -13.63 51.32
N LEU A 554 11.96 -12.45 51.16
CA LEU A 554 11.38 -11.35 50.37
C LEU A 554 11.39 -11.60 48.85
N GLU A 555 12.22 -12.51 48.36
CA GLU A 555 12.36 -12.81 46.92
C GLU A 555 11.31 -13.80 46.39
N ASN A 556 10.61 -14.53 47.28
CA ASN A 556 9.66 -15.59 46.91
C ASN A 556 8.26 -15.40 47.55
N LEU A 557 7.83 -14.13 47.66
CA LEU A 557 6.54 -13.76 48.25
C LEU A 557 5.34 -14.09 47.33
N VAL A 558 5.48 -13.75 46.05
CA VAL A 558 4.44 -13.82 45.00
C VAL A 558 5.11 -14.23 43.69
N THR A 559 4.42 -15.00 42.84
CA THR A 559 4.89 -15.27 41.47
C THR A 559 4.97 -13.98 40.66
N TYR A 560 6.17 -13.60 40.25
CA TYR A 560 6.43 -12.45 39.39
C TYR A 560 7.09 -12.92 38.08
N PRO A 561 6.68 -12.42 36.89
CA PRO A 561 5.60 -11.44 36.66
C PRO A 561 4.21 -12.01 37.00
N PRO A 562 3.21 -11.14 37.27
CA PRO A 562 1.83 -11.58 37.40
C PRO A 562 1.32 -12.18 36.08
N LYS A 563 0.30 -13.04 36.16
CA LYS A 563 -0.49 -13.38 34.95
C LYS A 563 -1.13 -12.10 34.42
N VAL A 564 -0.98 -11.86 33.12
CA VAL A 564 -1.61 -10.71 32.45
C VAL A 564 -3.02 -11.11 32.06
N GLU A 565 -4.00 -10.36 32.56
CA GLU A 565 -5.41 -10.45 32.16
C GLU A 565 -5.78 -9.17 31.38
N PRO A 566 -6.59 -9.26 30.31
CA PRO A 566 -6.92 -8.11 29.49
C PRO A 566 -7.87 -7.15 30.21
N ILE A 567 -7.35 -6.00 30.64
CA ILE A 567 -8.18 -4.85 31.02
C ILE A 567 -8.55 -4.11 29.73
N PRO A 568 -9.84 -3.80 29.47
CA PRO A 568 -10.24 -3.06 28.28
C PRO A 568 -9.68 -1.63 28.32
N VAL A 569 -8.67 -1.38 27.50
CA VAL A 569 -8.08 -0.05 27.32
C VAL A 569 -9.07 0.80 26.54
N LYS A 570 -9.76 1.71 27.23
CA LYS A 570 -10.57 2.76 26.59
C LYS A 570 -9.69 3.53 25.58
N PRO A 571 -10.22 3.90 24.39
CA PRO A 571 -9.50 4.77 23.45
C PRO A 571 -8.99 6.04 24.13
N LEU A 572 -7.87 6.57 23.66
CA LEU A 572 -7.22 7.78 24.20
C LEU A 572 -8.06 9.04 23.92
N PHE A 573 -9.13 9.19 24.69
CA PHE A 573 -10.00 10.34 24.66
C PHE A 573 -9.32 11.52 25.36
N PHE A 574 -8.76 12.43 24.58
CA PHE A 574 -8.31 13.71 25.10
C PHE A 574 -9.53 14.58 25.42
N ASP A 575 -9.69 14.94 26.69
CA ASP A 575 -10.62 16.00 27.06
C ASP A 575 -10.06 17.34 26.56
N VAL A 576 -10.38 17.67 25.31
CA VAL A 576 -9.99 18.93 24.68
C VAL A 576 -10.65 20.10 25.40
N ALA A 577 -11.85 19.93 25.97
CA ALA A 577 -12.56 20.96 26.72
C ALA A 577 -11.82 21.33 28.01
N TRP A 578 -11.09 20.41 28.65
CA TRP A 578 -10.24 20.70 29.83
C TRP A 578 -9.22 21.83 29.57
N ASN A 579 -8.74 21.99 28.33
CA ASN A 579 -7.83 23.09 27.95
C ASN A 579 -8.52 24.46 27.91
N TYR A 580 -9.85 24.50 27.97
CA TYR A 580 -10.69 25.69 27.97
C TYR A 580 -11.45 25.87 29.32
N VAL A 581 -11.18 25.05 30.34
CA VAL A 581 -11.72 25.21 31.70
C VAL A 581 -10.88 26.21 32.49
N ASP A 582 -11.15 27.51 32.26
CA ASP A 582 -10.59 28.58 33.09
C ASP A 582 -11.26 28.62 34.48
N TYR A 583 -10.46 28.68 35.53
CA TYR A 583 -10.94 28.76 36.92
C TYR A 583 -11.24 30.21 37.32
N PRO A 584 -12.51 30.60 37.55
CA PRO A 584 -12.87 31.98 37.91
C PRO A 584 -12.43 32.31 39.33
N GLY A 585 -11.21 32.84 39.48
CA GLY A 585 -10.67 33.26 40.79
C GLY A 585 -9.15 33.44 40.86
N LYS A 586 -8.38 32.91 39.91
CA LYS A 586 -6.96 33.28 39.77
C LYS A 586 -6.86 34.58 38.97
N ALA A 587 -6.28 35.62 39.57
CA ALA A 587 -5.97 36.84 38.84
C ALA A 587 -4.95 36.55 37.73
N PRO A 588 -5.14 37.07 36.51
CA PRO A 588 -4.16 36.91 35.44
C PRO A 588 -2.86 37.61 35.83
N VAL A 589 -1.74 36.87 35.80
CA VAL A 589 -0.42 37.49 35.80
C VAL A 589 -0.29 38.19 34.45
N ALA A 590 -0.05 39.51 34.46
CA ALA A 590 -0.20 40.35 33.28
C ALA A 590 0.71 39.90 32.13
N VAL A 591 0.10 39.46 31.04
CA VAL A 591 0.71 39.51 29.71
C VAL A 591 0.75 40.98 29.30
N VAL A 592 1.92 41.48 28.94
CA VAL A 592 2.10 42.85 28.45
C VAL A 592 1.86 42.86 26.95
N ASP A 593 0.59 43.00 26.55
CA ASP A 593 0.19 43.17 25.16
C ASP A 593 0.40 44.64 24.70
N ASP A 594 1.57 44.94 24.14
CA ASP A 594 1.79 46.16 23.36
C ASP A 594 1.11 46.04 21.99
N ALA A 595 -0.16 46.43 21.94
CA ALA A 595 -0.90 46.65 20.69
C ALA A 595 -0.75 48.11 20.19
N PRO A 596 -0.97 48.34 18.90
CA PRO A 596 -2.28 48.91 18.53
C PRO A 596 -2.92 48.16 17.35
N LYS A 597 -4.13 47.58 17.44
CA LYS A 597 -5.48 48.11 17.75
C LYS A 597 -6.18 48.88 16.63
N LYS A 598 -7.39 48.40 16.28
CA LYS A 598 -8.71 49.05 16.00
C LYS A 598 -9.53 48.12 15.09
N GLN A 599 -10.88 48.04 15.03
CA GLN A 599 -12.10 48.47 15.78
C GLN A 599 -13.24 47.65 15.10
N GLN A 600 -14.32 47.08 15.65
CA GLN A 600 -14.98 46.91 16.98
C GLN A 600 -15.63 45.47 16.96
N GLU A 601 -16.62 44.97 17.74
CA GLU A 601 -17.56 45.43 18.78
C GLU A 601 -17.96 44.22 19.69
N GLN A 602 -18.96 44.34 20.59
CA GLN A 602 -19.54 43.24 21.40
C GLN A 602 -21.06 43.44 21.70
N GLU A 603 -21.78 42.34 21.98
CA GLU A 603 -22.95 42.28 22.87
C GLU A 603 -22.81 41.12 23.88
N ALA A 604 -23.58 41.08 24.99
CA ALA A 604 -23.07 40.48 26.24
C ALA A 604 -24.07 39.87 27.26
N GLN A 605 -23.56 38.88 28.03
CA GLN A 605 -23.86 38.58 29.47
C GLN A 605 -25.26 38.01 29.87
N PRO A 606 -25.55 37.61 31.14
CA PRO A 606 -24.70 37.32 32.33
C PRO A 606 -25.05 36.06 33.22
N GLN A 607 -24.00 35.44 33.82
CA GLN A 607 -23.82 34.98 35.23
C GLN A 607 -24.93 34.33 36.12
N LYS A 608 -24.55 33.32 36.95
CA LYS A 608 -24.36 33.43 38.44
C LYS A 608 -23.95 32.14 39.23
N LYS A 609 -23.11 32.37 40.28
CA LYS A 609 -22.79 31.70 41.58
C LYS A 609 -23.65 30.48 42.04
N GLY A 610 -23.16 29.52 42.88
CA GLY A 610 -21.87 29.28 43.56
C GLY A 610 -21.99 28.70 45.01
N ARG A 611 -20.85 28.36 45.68
CA ARG A 611 -20.64 28.00 47.12
C ARG A 611 -20.38 26.52 47.50
N SER A 612 -19.76 26.31 48.68
CA SER A 612 -19.06 25.12 49.25
C SER A 612 -19.72 24.51 50.52
N VAL A 613 -19.24 23.33 50.98
CA VAL A 613 -18.86 22.94 52.38
C VAL A 613 -18.46 21.42 52.46
N SER A 614 -18.09 20.89 53.64
CA SER A 614 -17.05 19.87 53.95
C SER A 614 -17.51 18.49 54.53
N ASP A 615 -16.53 17.66 54.95
CA ASP A 615 -16.51 16.72 56.11
C ASP A 615 -16.88 15.19 56.04
N SER A 616 -15.84 14.34 55.86
CA SER A 616 -15.27 13.34 56.83
C SER A 616 -15.97 12.03 57.34
N VAL A 617 -15.12 11.06 57.80
CA VAL A 617 -15.29 9.96 58.82
C VAL A 617 -15.46 8.44 58.41
N ALA A 618 -14.32 7.70 58.46
CA ALA A 618 -13.95 6.44 59.18
C ALA A 618 -14.66 5.03 59.15
N ALA A 619 -13.81 3.98 59.33
CA ALA A 619 -13.97 2.66 60.04
C ALA A 619 -14.78 1.47 59.40
N SER A 620 -14.59 0.15 59.72
CA SER A 620 -13.42 -0.69 60.18
C SER A 620 -13.71 -2.23 60.21
N THR A 621 -12.67 -3.11 60.31
CA THR A 621 -12.65 -4.50 60.93
C THR A 621 -13.42 -5.69 60.23
N THR A 622 -13.31 -7.04 60.50
CA THR A 622 -12.66 -7.91 61.56
C THR A 622 -12.41 -9.42 61.15
N THR A 623 -11.14 -9.91 61.13
CA THR A 623 -10.55 -11.19 61.72
C THR A 623 -10.99 -12.69 61.52
N GLN A 624 -10.01 -13.61 61.78
CA GLN A 624 -10.03 -15.07 62.19
C GLN A 624 -9.95 -16.16 61.05
N LYS A 625 -8.99 -17.14 61.01
CA LYS A 625 -8.58 -18.33 61.85
C LYS A 625 -9.36 -19.63 61.53
N SER A 626 -8.87 -20.89 61.56
CA SER A 626 -7.55 -21.59 61.79
C SER A 626 -7.62 -23.02 61.13
N SER A 627 -6.84 -24.11 61.32
CA SER A 627 -5.81 -24.60 62.28
C SER A 627 -4.83 -25.65 61.63
N SER A 628 -4.35 -26.72 62.32
CA SER A 628 -3.30 -27.66 61.83
C SER A 628 -3.27 -29.09 62.46
N ALA A 629 -2.53 -30.04 61.84
CA ALA A 629 -2.36 -31.47 62.25
C ALA A 629 -0.98 -32.08 61.83
N LEU A 630 -0.61 -33.30 62.26
CA LEU A 630 0.79 -33.80 62.31
C LEU A 630 1.03 -35.35 62.18
N LEU A 631 2.06 -35.76 61.39
CA LEU A 631 3.09 -36.83 61.64
C LEU A 631 2.69 -38.35 61.73
N PRO A 632 3.63 -39.35 61.73
CA PRO A 632 4.84 -39.54 60.87
C PRO A 632 5.29 -41.02 60.56
N LEU A 633 6.50 -41.16 59.95
CA LEU A 633 7.55 -42.21 60.07
C LEU A 633 7.58 -43.54 59.25
N SER A 634 8.70 -43.67 58.51
CA SER A 634 9.65 -44.81 58.41
C SER A 634 9.64 -45.82 57.23
N PRO A 635 10.82 -46.37 56.81
CA PRO A 635 11.00 -47.14 55.56
C PRO A 635 11.61 -48.57 55.75
N LEU A 636 11.73 -49.34 54.65
CA LEU A 636 12.80 -50.35 54.46
C LEU A 636 12.94 -50.84 52.98
N PHE A 637 14.02 -51.55 52.69
CA PHE A 637 14.43 -52.07 51.36
C PHE A 637 13.83 -53.45 51.06
N ILE A 638 13.85 -53.91 49.78
CA ILE A 638 14.56 -55.15 49.34
C ILE A 638 14.49 -55.42 47.80
N THR A 639 15.63 -55.90 47.28
CA THR A 639 16.00 -56.54 45.98
C THR A 639 15.13 -56.50 44.71
N SER A 640 15.84 -56.43 43.58
CA SER A 640 15.41 -56.87 42.25
C SER A 640 15.16 -58.38 42.12
N GLU A 641 14.09 -58.79 41.41
CA GLU A 641 14.14 -59.72 40.26
C GLU A 641 12.74 -60.04 39.69
N LYS A 642 12.39 -59.40 38.55
CA LYS A 642 11.59 -59.96 37.43
C LYS A 642 11.28 -58.91 36.36
N ARG A 643 12.24 -58.68 35.46
CA ARG A 643 12.06 -57.85 34.26
C ARG A 643 11.49 -58.69 33.11
N GLN A 644 10.21 -59.08 33.19
CA GLN A 644 9.44 -59.59 32.05
C GLN A 644 7.94 -59.71 32.38
N GLN A 645 7.07 -59.52 31.37
CA GLN A 645 5.61 -59.77 31.40
C GLN A 645 4.71 -58.90 32.29
N GLN A 646 4.89 -57.56 32.33
CA GLN A 646 3.70 -56.66 32.44
C GLN A 646 3.85 -55.21 31.90
N GLN A 647 4.88 -54.91 31.10
CA GLN A 647 4.94 -53.64 30.35
C GLN A 647 4.26 -53.76 28.97
N LYS A 648 2.93 -53.63 28.95
CA LYS A 648 2.14 -53.23 27.77
C LYS A 648 0.90 -52.45 28.26
N GLN A 649 0.50 -51.42 27.51
CA GLN A 649 -0.64 -50.53 27.78
C GLN A 649 -0.53 -49.57 28.99
N GLN A 650 0.37 -48.58 28.88
CA GLN A 650 0.00 -47.20 29.20
C GLN A 650 0.41 -46.32 28.00
N LYS A 651 -0.50 -45.47 27.51
CA LYS A 651 -0.18 -44.48 26.47
C LYS A 651 0.57 -43.31 27.11
N PRO A 652 1.54 -42.67 26.42
CA PRO A 652 2.09 -41.40 26.88
C PRO A 652 1.02 -40.29 26.82
N PRO A 653 1.12 -39.24 27.65
CA PRO A 653 0.23 -38.09 27.57
C PRO A 653 0.46 -37.33 26.24
N HIS A 654 -0.63 -36.89 25.62
CA HIS A 654 -0.55 -36.00 24.46
C HIS A 654 -0.03 -34.62 24.89
N ARG A 655 0.82 -34.01 24.06
CA ARG A 655 1.15 -32.57 24.13
C ARG A 655 0.45 -31.88 22.98
N THR A 656 -0.35 -30.86 23.29
CA THR A 656 -0.86 -29.91 22.29
C THR A 656 0.25 -28.92 21.94
N VAL A 657 0.32 -28.49 20.68
CA VAL A 657 1.23 -27.46 20.16
C VAL A 657 0.39 -26.51 19.31
N SER A 658 0.55 -25.21 19.48
CA SER A 658 -0.24 -24.19 18.78
C SER A 658 0.51 -23.59 17.59
N LEU A 659 -0.25 -23.31 16.53
CA LEU A 659 0.17 -22.42 15.44
C LEU A 659 -0.26 -21.00 15.81
N CYS A 660 0.70 -20.07 15.89
CA CYS A 660 0.48 -18.67 16.23
C CYS A 660 0.64 -17.79 14.98
N VAL A 661 -0.44 -17.09 14.61
CA VAL A 661 -0.47 -16.16 13.49
C VAL A 661 -0.62 -14.73 14.02
N PHE A 662 0.21 -13.82 13.53
CA PHE A 662 0.17 -12.41 13.88
C PHE A 662 -0.18 -11.57 12.65
N VAL A 663 -1.07 -10.58 12.84
CA VAL A 663 -1.44 -9.60 11.81
C VAL A 663 -0.46 -8.42 11.86
N SER A 664 -0.17 -7.81 10.71
CA SER A 664 0.75 -6.66 10.59
C SER A 664 0.21 -5.33 11.17
N SER A 665 -0.53 -5.36 12.29
CA SER A 665 -1.05 -4.18 13.00
C SER A 665 -1.39 -4.46 14.47
N LEU A 666 -0.37 -4.46 15.34
CA LEU A 666 -0.47 -4.26 16.82
C LEU A 666 -1.36 -5.20 17.68
N LEU A 667 -2.07 -6.17 17.12
CA LEU A 667 -2.83 -7.19 17.84
C LEU A 667 -2.31 -8.59 17.51
N GLY A 668 -2.08 -9.39 18.56
CA GLY A 668 -1.69 -10.80 18.46
C GLY A 668 -2.64 -11.67 19.27
N PHE A 669 -3.15 -12.73 18.65
CA PHE A 669 -4.11 -13.67 19.25
C PHE A 669 -3.45 -15.04 19.46
N CYS A 670 -3.09 -15.35 20.70
CA CYS A 670 -2.76 -16.72 21.10
C CYS A 670 -4.04 -17.40 21.60
N VAL A 671 -4.58 -18.37 20.84
CA VAL A 671 -5.85 -19.02 21.20
C VAL A 671 -5.63 -20.10 22.27
N ASN A 672 -6.59 -20.23 23.19
CA ASN A 672 -6.52 -21.11 24.35
C ASN A 672 -7.86 -21.84 24.55
N GLU A 673 -7.83 -23.10 24.95
CA GLU A 673 -9.02 -23.98 24.95
C GLU A 673 -10.11 -23.52 25.95
N ASN A 674 -11.30 -23.17 25.44
CA ASN A 674 -12.52 -23.01 26.24
C ASN A 674 -13.74 -23.49 25.43
N ASN A 675 -14.17 -24.73 25.66
CA ASN A 675 -15.37 -25.28 25.02
C ASN A 675 -16.64 -24.62 25.56
N VAL A 676 -17.34 -23.85 24.72
CA VAL A 676 -18.71 -23.36 25.00
C VAL A 676 -19.69 -24.12 24.11
N VAL A 677 -20.59 -24.89 24.73
CA VAL A 677 -21.61 -25.67 24.03
C VAL A 677 -22.88 -24.83 23.87
N TYR A 678 -23.28 -24.57 22.62
CA TYR A 678 -24.54 -23.90 22.28
C TYR A 678 -25.64 -24.90 21.89
N GLY A 679 -26.90 -24.46 22.00
CA GLY A 679 -28.08 -25.28 21.70
C GLY A 679 -28.43 -25.32 20.20
N PRO A 680 -29.38 -26.18 19.80
CA PRO A 680 -29.76 -26.35 18.40
C PRO A 680 -30.43 -25.09 17.81
N SER A 681 -30.13 -24.83 16.54
CA SER A 681 -30.57 -23.66 15.78
C SER A 681 -32.10 -23.58 15.57
N PRO A 682 -32.68 -22.38 15.47
CA PRO A 682 -34.07 -22.20 15.03
C PRO A 682 -34.27 -22.55 13.53
N PRO A 683 -35.53 -22.66 13.05
CA PRO A 683 -35.83 -23.00 11.67
C PRO A 683 -35.60 -21.85 10.67
N LEU A 684 -35.29 -22.21 9.43
CA LEU A 684 -34.97 -21.31 8.30
C LEU A 684 -36.04 -20.26 7.94
N SER A 685 -37.29 -20.43 8.39
CA SER A 685 -38.42 -19.53 8.07
C SER A 685 -38.31 -18.11 8.64
N ASN A 686 -37.31 -17.84 9.48
CA ASN A 686 -37.21 -16.59 10.26
C ASN A 686 -36.02 -15.71 9.84
N TYR A 687 -35.35 -16.00 8.73
CA TYR A 687 -34.12 -15.30 8.32
C TYR A 687 -34.35 -14.41 7.10
N THR A 688 -33.84 -13.19 7.16
CA THR A 688 -33.83 -12.22 6.05
C THR A 688 -32.42 -11.78 5.75
N ASP A 689 -32.18 -11.36 4.51
CA ASP A 689 -30.98 -10.65 4.10
C ASP A 689 -30.94 -9.20 4.63
N TYR A 690 -29.91 -8.47 4.21
CA TYR A 690 -29.65 -7.07 4.54
C TYR A 690 -30.80 -6.11 4.14
N TYR A 691 -31.61 -6.45 3.13
CA TYR A 691 -32.74 -5.65 2.67
C TYR A 691 -34.08 -6.08 3.29
N GLY A 692 -34.08 -7.08 4.18
CA GLY A 692 -35.29 -7.65 4.76
C GLY A 692 -36.02 -8.64 3.85
N VAL A 693 -35.40 -9.07 2.74
CA VAL A 693 -35.92 -10.14 1.88
C VAL A 693 -35.65 -11.47 2.58
N PRO A 694 -36.63 -12.38 2.72
CA PRO A 694 -36.36 -13.71 3.27
C PRO A 694 -35.23 -14.41 2.52
N LEU A 695 -34.26 -14.98 3.25
CA LEU A 695 -33.26 -15.84 2.62
C LEU A 695 -33.97 -16.96 1.86
N PRO A 696 -33.51 -17.36 0.65
CA PRO A 696 -34.16 -18.43 -0.10
C PRO A 696 -34.24 -19.69 0.77
N THR A 697 -35.47 -20.19 0.97
CA THR A 697 -35.78 -21.33 1.85
C THR A 697 -35.11 -22.64 1.45
N ASP A 698 -34.44 -22.62 0.30
CA ASP A 698 -33.97 -23.76 -0.47
C ASP A 698 -32.43 -23.88 -0.42
N LEU A 699 -31.73 -22.96 0.29
CA LEU A 699 -30.29 -23.04 0.54
C LEU A 699 -29.98 -24.13 1.59
N GLU A 700 -29.09 -25.05 1.27
CA GLU A 700 -28.59 -26.06 2.21
C GLU A 700 -27.73 -25.40 3.31
N MET A 701 -27.95 -25.78 4.57
CA MET A 701 -27.04 -25.45 5.67
C MET A 701 -25.97 -26.53 5.80
N ILE A 702 -24.72 -26.19 5.53
CA ILE A 702 -23.57 -27.10 5.65
C ILE A 702 -23.00 -27.02 7.07
N PRO A 703 -22.94 -28.13 7.83
CA PRO A 703 -22.34 -28.15 9.16
C PRO A 703 -20.82 -28.03 9.09
N VAL A 704 -20.20 -27.46 10.13
CA VAL A 704 -18.77 -27.13 10.18
C VAL A 704 -17.88 -28.36 10.00
N GLU A 705 -18.33 -29.53 10.47
CA GLU A 705 -17.65 -30.83 10.32
C GLU A 705 -17.58 -31.32 8.86
N ARG A 706 -18.44 -30.79 7.97
CA ARG A 706 -18.53 -31.16 6.55
C ARG A 706 -17.97 -30.07 5.62
N LEU A 707 -17.79 -28.86 6.13
CA LEU A 707 -17.26 -27.70 5.39
C LEU A 707 -15.77 -27.84 5.04
N VAL A 708 -14.99 -28.61 5.81
CA VAL A 708 -13.52 -28.70 5.67
C VAL A 708 -13.06 -30.16 5.54
N ASN A 709 -12.52 -30.49 4.37
CA ASN A 709 -12.02 -31.83 4.05
C ASN A 709 -10.59 -32.02 4.55
N ARG A 710 -10.47 -32.60 5.75
CA ARG A 710 -9.16 -32.79 6.40
C ARG A 710 -8.27 -33.81 5.71
N THR A 711 -8.81 -34.83 5.03
CA THR A 711 -8.00 -35.83 4.31
C THR A 711 -7.22 -35.25 3.13
N GLU A 712 -7.77 -34.22 2.46
CA GLU A 712 -7.05 -33.50 1.40
C GLU A 712 -6.03 -32.52 1.97
N LEU A 713 -6.38 -31.79 3.05
CA LEU A 713 -5.48 -30.83 3.70
C LEU A 713 -4.33 -31.48 4.47
N ASP A 714 -4.55 -32.67 5.04
CA ASP A 714 -3.52 -33.50 5.66
C ASP A 714 -2.72 -34.34 4.62
N LEU A 715 -2.98 -34.19 3.31
CA LEU A 715 -2.36 -34.92 2.18
C LEU A 715 -2.42 -36.47 2.28
N ASP A 716 -3.36 -36.99 3.07
CA ASP A 716 -3.65 -38.42 3.24
C ASP A 716 -4.52 -38.98 2.09
N THR A 717 -4.32 -38.50 0.85
CA THR A 717 -5.11 -38.85 -0.35
C THR A 717 -4.83 -40.26 -0.88
N GLY A 718 -3.67 -40.82 -0.53
CA GLY A 718 -3.16 -42.07 -1.12
C GLY A 718 -2.58 -41.89 -2.53
N PHE A 719 -2.29 -40.67 -2.95
CA PHE A 719 -1.65 -40.37 -4.23
C PHE A 719 -0.26 -41.01 -4.34
N ILE A 720 0.09 -41.44 -5.55
CA ILE A 720 1.37 -42.11 -5.83
C ILE A 720 2.24 -41.16 -6.66
N VAL A 721 3.27 -40.60 -6.02
CA VAL A 721 4.38 -39.93 -6.71
C VAL A 721 5.13 -41.00 -7.51
N ALA A 722 5.04 -40.92 -8.84
CA ALA A 722 5.65 -41.95 -9.70
C ALA A 722 7.16 -41.69 -9.82
N LYS A 723 7.95 -42.60 -9.26
CA LYS A 723 9.41 -42.63 -9.47
C LYS A 723 9.72 -43.06 -10.91
N ALA A 724 10.84 -42.58 -11.44
CA ALA A 724 11.39 -43.12 -12.67
C ALA A 724 11.69 -44.63 -12.52
N GLU A 725 11.40 -45.41 -13.55
CA GLU A 725 11.63 -46.86 -13.52
C GLU A 725 13.11 -47.18 -13.76
N ASP A 726 13.78 -47.75 -12.75
CA ASP A 726 15.12 -48.34 -12.86
C ASP A 726 15.07 -49.63 -13.70
N ASP A 727 15.04 -49.48 -15.03
CA ASP A 727 15.06 -50.62 -15.98
C ASP A 727 16.40 -51.38 -15.91
N SER A 728 16.44 -52.33 -14.99
CA SER A 728 17.64 -53.05 -14.57
C SER A 728 17.59 -54.54 -14.94
N THR A 729 16.79 -54.92 -15.95
CA THR A 729 16.61 -56.33 -16.38
C THR A 729 16.87 -56.63 -17.87
N GLY A 730 17.81 -55.90 -18.49
CA GLY A 730 18.79 -56.45 -19.47
C GLY A 730 18.33 -56.94 -20.85
N GLY A 731 19.16 -56.75 -21.89
CA GLY A 731 18.88 -57.45 -23.16
C GLY A 731 19.60 -57.09 -24.46
N GLY A 732 20.52 -56.12 -24.52
CA GLY A 732 21.49 -55.99 -25.62
C GLY A 732 20.97 -55.64 -27.04
N GLY A 733 21.31 -54.44 -27.52
CA GLY A 733 21.14 -54.06 -28.93
C GLY A 733 21.60 -52.63 -29.15
N GLY A 734 22.45 -52.39 -30.15
CA GLY A 734 23.00 -51.06 -30.43
C GLY A 734 22.13 -50.26 -31.42
N GLY A 735 21.88 -48.99 -31.11
CA GLY A 735 21.20 -48.04 -32.00
C GLY A 735 21.00 -46.71 -31.29
N GLY A 736 21.73 -45.67 -31.70
CA GLY A 736 21.69 -44.38 -31.01
C GLY A 736 20.44 -43.56 -31.34
N ASN A 737 19.76 -43.05 -30.31
CA ASN A 737 18.81 -41.96 -30.45
C ASN A 737 18.74 -41.17 -29.12
N ASN A 738 18.79 -39.83 -29.18
CA ASN A 738 18.66 -39.00 -27.98
C ASN A 738 17.18 -38.90 -27.58
N GLY A 739 16.71 -39.86 -26.79
CA GLY A 739 15.41 -39.85 -26.13
C GLY A 739 15.59 -40.14 -24.65
N GLY A 740 15.66 -39.10 -23.81
CA GLY A 740 15.51 -39.29 -22.36
C GLY A 740 14.13 -39.86 -22.07
N SER A 741 14.04 -40.84 -21.17
CA SER A 741 12.80 -41.57 -20.90
C SER A 741 11.79 -40.68 -20.17
N LYS A 742 11.03 -39.89 -20.92
CA LYS A 742 9.89 -39.14 -20.39
C LYS A 742 8.78 -40.12 -20.05
N ARG A 743 8.37 -40.12 -18.77
CA ARG A 743 7.11 -40.71 -18.30
C ARG A 743 5.95 -40.32 -19.22
N ALA A 744 5.04 -41.27 -19.46
CA ALA A 744 3.78 -40.98 -20.14
C ALA A 744 2.95 -39.98 -19.33
N SER A 745 2.63 -38.84 -19.94
CA SER A 745 1.73 -37.82 -19.38
C SER A 745 0.36 -38.44 -19.08
N MET A 746 -0.16 -38.27 -17.86
CA MET A 746 -1.49 -38.73 -17.48
C MET A 746 -2.44 -37.55 -17.34
N VAL A 747 -3.70 -37.73 -17.76
CA VAL A 747 -4.75 -36.73 -17.53
C VAL A 747 -5.34 -36.93 -16.13
N ARG A 748 -5.38 -35.85 -15.35
CA ARG A 748 -6.01 -35.75 -14.02
C ARG A 748 -7.35 -35.04 -14.17
N GLU A 749 -8.46 -35.79 -14.09
CA GLU A 749 -9.80 -35.24 -14.24
C GLU A 749 -10.44 -34.90 -12.88
N TYR A 750 -10.88 -33.66 -12.75
CA TYR A 750 -11.62 -33.14 -11.59
C TYR A 750 -12.98 -32.59 -12.03
N THR A 751 -13.96 -32.61 -11.12
CA THR A 751 -15.25 -31.95 -11.32
C THR A 751 -15.55 -31.07 -10.11
N PHE A 752 -15.82 -29.79 -10.38
CA PHE A 752 -16.15 -28.76 -9.41
C PHE A 752 -17.61 -28.33 -9.63
N ASP A 753 -18.50 -28.76 -8.74
CA ASP A 753 -19.86 -28.22 -8.63
C ASP A 753 -19.82 -27.00 -7.71
N ILE A 754 -20.06 -25.82 -8.28
CA ILE A 754 -20.04 -24.53 -7.57
C ILE A 754 -21.45 -24.20 -7.12
N THR A 755 -21.69 -24.21 -5.79
CA THR A 755 -23.02 -24.07 -5.17
C THR A 755 -23.03 -22.96 -4.12
N GLN A 756 -24.17 -22.27 -3.99
CA GLN A 756 -24.40 -21.36 -2.87
C GLN A 756 -25.03 -22.12 -1.70
N ALA A 757 -24.55 -21.87 -0.48
CA ALA A 757 -25.00 -22.53 0.74
C ALA A 757 -24.89 -21.59 1.96
N LEU A 758 -25.49 -21.99 3.08
CA LEU A 758 -25.29 -21.34 4.38
C LEU A 758 -24.26 -22.13 5.19
N ALA A 759 -23.23 -21.47 5.70
CA ALA A 759 -22.13 -22.10 6.44
C ALA A 759 -21.60 -21.18 7.56
N ALA A 760 -20.90 -21.76 8.53
CA ALA A 760 -20.42 -21.06 9.73
C ALA A 760 -18.94 -21.35 10.06
N PRO A 761 -17.98 -21.01 9.17
CA PRO A 761 -16.57 -21.40 9.30
C PRO A 761 -15.88 -20.91 10.59
N ASP A 762 -16.21 -19.72 11.08
CA ASP A 762 -15.74 -19.21 12.39
C ASP A 762 -16.81 -19.31 13.50
N GLY A 763 -17.97 -19.87 13.17
CA GLY A 763 -19.15 -19.93 14.03
C GLY A 763 -20.25 -18.93 13.72
N PHE A 764 -20.00 -17.86 12.95
CA PHE A 764 -21.04 -16.95 12.45
C PHE A 764 -21.65 -17.50 11.15
N LEU A 765 -22.98 -17.61 11.09
CA LEU A 765 -23.68 -18.17 9.92
C LEU A 765 -23.80 -17.12 8.80
N LYS A 766 -23.06 -17.30 7.69
CA LYS A 766 -23.16 -16.47 6.48
C LYS A 766 -23.52 -17.29 5.23
N PRO A 767 -24.06 -16.67 4.17
CA PRO A 767 -24.05 -17.26 2.84
C PRO A 767 -22.61 -17.37 2.32
N MET A 768 -22.26 -18.52 1.75
CA MET A 768 -20.97 -18.80 1.12
C MET A 768 -21.18 -19.42 -0.27
N ILE A 769 -20.17 -19.31 -1.12
CA ILE A 769 -20.05 -20.11 -2.35
C ILE A 769 -19.06 -21.23 -2.08
N LEU A 770 -19.52 -22.47 -2.17
CA LEU A 770 -18.73 -23.67 -1.88
C LEU A 770 -18.46 -24.45 -3.16
N VAL A 771 -17.35 -25.20 -3.18
CA VAL A 771 -17.02 -26.11 -4.28
C VAL A 771 -17.11 -27.54 -3.78
N ASN A 772 -17.97 -28.34 -4.40
CA ASN A 772 -18.33 -29.69 -3.93
C ASN A 772 -18.85 -29.73 -2.47
N GLY A 773 -19.32 -28.59 -1.93
CA GLY A 773 -19.81 -28.46 -0.55
C GLY A 773 -18.72 -28.17 0.51
N GLN A 774 -17.47 -27.90 0.11
CA GLN A 774 -16.36 -27.57 1.02
C GLN A 774 -15.72 -26.20 0.70
N SER A 775 -15.10 -25.60 1.72
CA SER A 775 -14.30 -24.37 1.70
C SER A 775 -13.23 -24.43 2.82
N PRO A 776 -11.93 -24.66 2.53
CA PRO A 776 -11.32 -24.70 1.20
C PRO A 776 -11.88 -25.80 0.29
N GLY A 777 -11.95 -25.47 -0.99
CA GLY A 777 -12.38 -26.37 -2.06
C GLY A 777 -11.42 -27.53 -2.30
N PRO A 778 -11.77 -28.46 -3.21
CA PRO A 778 -11.01 -29.68 -3.42
C PRO A 778 -9.55 -29.48 -3.82
N LEU A 779 -8.68 -30.34 -3.29
CA LEU A 779 -7.27 -30.45 -3.70
C LEU A 779 -7.15 -30.96 -5.15
N ILE A 780 -6.39 -30.23 -5.96
CA ILE A 780 -5.82 -30.72 -7.22
C ILE A 780 -4.42 -31.27 -6.92
N GLU A 781 -4.18 -32.53 -7.26
CA GLU A 781 -2.92 -33.22 -7.01
C GLU A 781 -2.39 -33.83 -8.30
N ALA A 782 -1.22 -33.38 -8.73
CA ALA A 782 -0.62 -33.71 -10.01
C ALA A 782 0.87 -34.08 -9.85
N ASN A 783 1.50 -34.51 -10.94
CA ASN A 783 2.95 -34.51 -11.04
C ASN A 783 3.37 -33.58 -12.17
N MET A 784 4.63 -33.15 -12.19
CA MET A 784 5.20 -32.51 -13.38
C MET A 784 5.00 -33.40 -14.62
N GLY A 785 4.52 -32.81 -15.71
CA GLY A 785 4.20 -33.49 -16.96
C GLY A 785 2.82 -34.16 -17.05
N ASP A 786 2.00 -34.16 -16.00
CA ASP A 786 0.57 -34.54 -16.10
C ASP A 786 -0.24 -33.41 -16.77
N VAL A 787 -1.42 -33.74 -17.31
CA VAL A 787 -2.41 -32.76 -17.82
C VAL A 787 -3.51 -32.61 -16.79
N VAL A 788 -3.82 -31.40 -16.35
CA VAL A 788 -4.93 -31.14 -15.41
C VAL A 788 -6.16 -30.74 -16.19
N ARG A 789 -7.26 -31.48 -16.01
CA ARG A 789 -8.57 -31.20 -16.63
C ARG A 789 -9.62 -30.99 -15.54
N VAL A 790 -10.17 -29.79 -15.42
CA VAL A 790 -11.17 -29.45 -14.40
C VAL A 790 -12.48 -29.03 -15.06
N ARG A 791 -13.52 -29.85 -14.88
CA ARG A 791 -14.89 -29.50 -15.28
C ARG A 791 -15.55 -28.68 -14.18
N VAL A 792 -15.75 -27.38 -14.43
CA VAL A 792 -16.48 -26.47 -13.56
C VAL A 792 -17.95 -26.43 -14.00
N ASN A 793 -18.86 -26.86 -13.13
CA ASN A 793 -20.31 -26.70 -13.32
C ASN A 793 -20.79 -25.56 -12.41
N ASN A 794 -21.25 -24.46 -13.00
CA ASN A 794 -21.82 -23.35 -12.23
C ASN A 794 -23.28 -23.67 -11.87
N ARG A 795 -23.58 -23.86 -10.57
CA ARG A 795 -24.92 -24.10 -10.03
C ARG A 795 -25.44 -22.94 -9.18
N LEU A 796 -24.88 -21.74 -9.32
CA LEU A 796 -25.35 -20.53 -8.65
C LEU A 796 -26.76 -20.15 -9.13
N LEU A 797 -27.54 -19.51 -8.25
CA LEU A 797 -28.88 -19.01 -8.57
C LEU A 797 -28.80 -17.81 -9.51
N ASN A 798 -29.59 -17.81 -10.59
CA ASN A 798 -29.63 -16.71 -11.56
C ASN A 798 -30.45 -15.52 -11.03
N VAL A 799 -29.79 -14.45 -10.61
CA VAL A 799 -30.45 -13.29 -9.99
C VAL A 799 -30.90 -12.30 -11.08
N THR A 800 -32.11 -12.53 -11.61
CA THR A 800 -32.80 -11.51 -12.41
C THR A 800 -33.31 -10.39 -11.50
N VAL A 801 -32.55 -9.29 -11.41
CA VAL A 801 -32.97 -8.09 -10.65
C VAL A 801 -34.31 -7.59 -11.18
N ALA A 802 -35.33 -7.57 -10.32
CA ALA A 802 -36.65 -7.07 -10.65
C ALA A 802 -36.63 -5.53 -10.71
N ASP A 803 -36.76 -4.98 -11.91
CA ASP A 803 -36.84 -3.53 -12.13
C ASP A 803 -38.14 -2.97 -11.54
N ASN A 804 -38.05 -2.11 -10.54
CA ASN A 804 -39.18 -1.49 -9.85
C ASN A 804 -39.79 -0.36 -10.69
N GLY A 805 -40.39 -0.73 -11.82
CA GLY A 805 -40.99 0.20 -12.78
C GLY A 805 -42.23 0.92 -12.24
N GLU A 806 -42.23 2.26 -12.28
CA GLU A 806 -43.40 3.07 -11.99
C GLU A 806 -44.56 2.77 -12.95
N GLY A 807 -45.77 2.60 -12.42
CA GLY A 807 -46.95 2.24 -13.20
C GLY A 807 -47.50 3.39 -14.07
N GLY A 808 -47.18 3.39 -15.36
CA GLY A 808 -47.83 4.22 -16.39
C GLY A 808 -48.40 3.36 -17.52
N GLY A 809 -49.72 3.18 -17.57
CA GLY A 809 -50.36 2.13 -18.40
C GLY A 809 -51.08 2.58 -19.67
N GLY A 810 -51.50 1.57 -20.47
CA GLY A 810 -52.55 1.67 -21.49
C GLY A 810 -52.08 1.67 -22.95
N GLY A 811 -52.44 0.60 -23.70
CA GLY A 811 -52.29 0.56 -25.16
C GLY A 811 -52.31 -0.86 -25.76
N ASP A 812 -53.47 -1.31 -26.27
CA ASP A 812 -53.61 -2.58 -27.00
C ASP A 812 -52.96 -2.55 -28.40
N GLY A 813 -52.39 -3.67 -28.87
CA GLY A 813 -51.83 -3.69 -30.23
C GLY A 813 -51.15 -4.97 -30.75
N LYS A 814 -51.92 -6.04 -30.98
CA LYS A 814 -51.68 -7.18 -31.91
C LYS A 814 -50.26 -7.74 -32.17
N SER A 815 -50.17 -9.06 -32.07
CA SER A 815 -49.13 -9.92 -32.66
C SER A 815 -49.00 -9.79 -34.19
N GLN A 816 -47.77 -9.83 -34.70
CA GLN A 816 -47.45 -10.56 -35.93
C GLN A 816 -45.98 -11.01 -35.95
N SER A 817 -45.73 -12.19 -36.50
CA SER A 817 -44.42 -12.83 -36.62
C SER A 817 -43.91 -12.76 -38.07
N GLU A 818 -42.62 -12.47 -38.27
CA GLU A 818 -41.80 -13.06 -39.36
C GLU A 818 -40.31 -12.79 -39.11
N ASN A 819 -39.44 -13.31 -39.98
CA ASN A 819 -38.11 -13.80 -39.62
C ASN A 819 -36.92 -12.96 -40.14
N GLU A 820 -35.72 -13.36 -39.70
CA GLU A 820 -34.40 -13.09 -40.32
C GLU A 820 -33.83 -11.66 -40.30
N GLY A 821 -32.77 -11.50 -39.49
CA GLY A 821 -31.89 -10.33 -39.47
C GLY A 821 -30.95 -10.45 -38.27
N GLY A 822 -29.75 -10.98 -38.48
CA GLY A 822 -28.74 -11.10 -37.41
C GLY A 822 -28.20 -9.72 -37.04
N ASP A 823 -28.47 -9.28 -35.82
CA ASP A 823 -28.01 -8.02 -35.24
C ASP A 823 -27.23 -8.32 -33.95
N GLU A 824 -26.06 -7.68 -33.77
CA GLU A 824 -25.21 -7.85 -32.59
C GLU A 824 -25.76 -7.03 -31.43
N SER A 825 -26.90 -7.48 -30.88
CA SER A 825 -27.65 -6.79 -29.84
C SER A 825 -26.87 -6.75 -28.52
N ASN A 826 -26.12 -5.66 -28.36
CA ASN A 826 -25.27 -5.31 -27.23
C ASN A 826 -25.92 -5.61 -25.87
N GLY A 827 -25.52 -6.74 -25.25
CA GLY A 827 -26.14 -7.32 -24.06
C GLY A 827 -25.94 -6.48 -22.79
N LYS A 828 -27.04 -6.16 -22.12
CA LYS A 828 -27.05 -5.68 -20.72
C LYS A 828 -27.15 -6.89 -19.80
N ASP A 829 -26.13 -7.74 -19.83
CA ASP A 829 -26.26 -9.09 -19.29
C ASP A 829 -25.96 -9.14 -17.78
N GLY A 830 -26.85 -9.79 -17.03
CA GLY A 830 -26.88 -9.74 -15.58
C GLY A 830 -25.75 -10.51 -14.91
N ASN A 831 -24.62 -9.85 -14.65
CA ASN A 831 -23.40 -10.46 -14.11
C ASN A 831 -23.46 -10.83 -12.60
N GLY A 832 -24.64 -11.14 -12.05
CA GLY A 832 -24.80 -11.51 -10.63
C GLY A 832 -24.41 -12.95 -10.29
N SER A 833 -24.32 -13.83 -11.30
CA SER A 833 -24.32 -15.29 -11.09
C SER A 833 -23.33 -16.06 -11.97
N ALA A 834 -22.42 -15.38 -12.67
CA ALA A 834 -21.35 -16.01 -13.44
C ALA A 834 -20.11 -16.27 -12.56
N VAL A 835 -19.24 -17.21 -12.96
CA VAL A 835 -18.01 -17.56 -12.21
C VAL A 835 -16.86 -17.90 -13.16
N THR A 836 -15.61 -17.69 -12.77
CA THR A 836 -14.42 -18.27 -13.42
C THR A 836 -13.45 -18.76 -12.36
N ILE A 837 -12.64 -19.78 -12.66
CA ILE A 837 -11.60 -20.30 -11.75
C ILE A 837 -10.23 -20.06 -12.39
N HIS A 838 -9.34 -19.38 -11.66
CA HIS A 838 -7.94 -19.14 -12.02
C HIS A 838 -7.01 -20.10 -11.28
N TRP A 839 -5.88 -20.40 -11.90
CA TRP A 839 -4.88 -21.38 -11.46
C TRP A 839 -3.62 -20.63 -11.01
N HIS A 840 -3.64 -20.15 -9.77
CA HIS A 840 -2.71 -19.15 -9.26
C HIS A 840 -1.26 -19.67 -9.24
N GLY A 841 -0.43 -19.04 -10.07
CA GLY A 841 0.98 -19.38 -10.26
C GLY A 841 1.24 -20.47 -11.31
N ILE A 842 0.21 -20.98 -12.01
CA ILE A 842 0.41 -21.87 -13.15
C ILE A 842 0.69 -21.05 -14.42
N ASP A 843 1.76 -21.35 -15.15
CA ASP A 843 2.27 -20.51 -16.25
C ASP A 843 1.36 -20.48 -17.51
N GLN A 844 0.36 -21.38 -17.58
CA GLN A 844 -0.59 -21.52 -18.70
C GLN A 844 0.11 -21.64 -20.08
N HIS A 845 1.30 -22.25 -20.11
CA HIS A 845 2.07 -22.45 -21.33
C HIS A 845 1.24 -23.15 -22.41
N GLY A 846 1.13 -22.51 -23.57
CA GLY A 846 0.32 -22.99 -24.70
C GLY A 846 -1.20 -22.99 -24.49
N THR A 847 -1.71 -22.58 -23.32
CA THR A 847 -3.13 -22.65 -22.92
C THR A 847 -3.71 -21.36 -22.30
N PRO A 848 -3.31 -20.13 -22.70
CA PRO A 848 -3.67 -18.89 -22.01
C PRO A 848 -5.17 -18.54 -21.95
N TRP A 849 -6.03 -19.22 -22.73
CA TRP A 849 -7.50 -19.11 -22.62
C TRP A 849 -8.11 -19.95 -21.49
N MET A 850 -7.31 -20.81 -20.84
CA MET A 850 -7.67 -21.60 -19.65
C MET A 850 -7.25 -20.95 -18.33
N ASP A 851 -6.60 -19.79 -18.41
CA ASP A 851 -6.10 -19.01 -17.27
C ASP A 851 -7.21 -18.55 -16.30
N GLY A 852 -8.46 -18.37 -16.75
CA GLY A 852 -9.59 -18.15 -15.84
C GLY A 852 -9.85 -16.71 -15.42
N VAL A 853 -9.12 -15.71 -15.92
CA VAL A 853 -9.36 -14.29 -15.60
C VAL A 853 -10.52 -13.74 -16.43
N ALA A 854 -11.62 -13.40 -15.74
CA ALA A 854 -12.84 -12.92 -16.37
C ALA A 854 -12.63 -11.57 -17.10
N GLY A 855 -12.97 -11.53 -18.39
CA GLY A 855 -12.79 -10.34 -19.23
C GLY A 855 -11.38 -10.17 -19.83
N VAL A 856 -10.44 -11.09 -19.52
CA VAL A 856 -9.09 -11.10 -20.10
C VAL A 856 -8.85 -12.38 -20.91
N SER A 857 -8.78 -13.53 -20.24
CA SER A 857 -8.54 -14.83 -20.88
C SER A 857 -9.84 -15.54 -21.27
N GLN A 858 -10.96 -15.27 -20.58
CA GLN A 858 -12.27 -15.83 -20.93
C GLN A 858 -13.47 -14.98 -20.47
N CYS A 859 -14.68 -15.34 -20.93
CA CYS A 859 -15.93 -14.89 -20.34
C CYS A 859 -16.27 -15.67 -19.06
N GLY A 860 -17.12 -15.11 -18.20
CA GLY A 860 -17.68 -15.82 -17.05
C GLY A 860 -18.55 -17.02 -17.44
N VAL A 861 -18.40 -18.15 -16.76
CA VAL A 861 -19.24 -19.35 -16.94
C VAL A 861 -20.63 -19.03 -16.40
N PRO A 862 -21.70 -18.99 -17.21
CA PRO A 862 -23.02 -18.58 -16.75
C PRO A 862 -23.66 -19.57 -15.76
N ALA A 863 -24.60 -19.09 -14.94
CA ALA A 863 -25.41 -19.95 -14.07
C ALA A 863 -26.09 -21.08 -14.87
N GLY A 864 -26.03 -22.30 -14.34
CA GLY A 864 -26.55 -23.51 -15.00
C GLY A 864 -25.67 -24.06 -16.15
N SER A 865 -24.55 -23.41 -16.47
CA SER A 865 -23.62 -23.84 -17.52
C SER A 865 -22.40 -24.58 -16.94
N SER A 866 -21.68 -25.32 -17.79
CA SER A 866 -20.41 -25.94 -17.42
C SER A 866 -19.31 -25.65 -18.43
N PHE A 867 -18.11 -25.38 -17.94
CA PHE A 867 -16.89 -25.19 -18.73
C PHE A 867 -15.83 -26.22 -18.29
N THR A 868 -14.91 -26.57 -19.19
CA THR A 868 -13.81 -27.51 -18.88
C THR A 868 -12.49 -26.84 -19.15
N TYR A 869 -11.74 -26.60 -18.07
CA TYR A 869 -10.36 -26.17 -18.10
C TYR A 869 -9.46 -27.35 -18.43
N GLU A 870 -8.42 -27.15 -19.25
CA GLU A 870 -7.44 -28.17 -19.59
C GLU A 870 -6.07 -27.55 -19.88
N PHE A 871 -5.08 -27.85 -19.04
CA PHE A 871 -3.73 -27.28 -19.14
C PHE A 871 -2.64 -28.30 -18.79
N HIS A 872 -1.45 -28.10 -19.34
CA HIS A 872 -0.28 -28.97 -19.15
C HIS A 872 0.62 -28.45 -18.03
N ILE A 873 1.11 -29.34 -17.18
CA ILE A 873 2.08 -29.00 -16.13
C ILE A 873 3.51 -29.12 -16.67
N ASP A 874 3.94 -28.14 -17.47
CA ASP A 874 5.27 -28.13 -18.08
C ASP A 874 6.28 -27.32 -17.26
N GLY A 875 7.15 -28.02 -16.51
CA GLY A 875 8.31 -27.44 -15.83
C GLY A 875 8.06 -26.87 -14.43
N GLN A 876 6.82 -26.92 -13.92
CA GLN A 876 6.43 -26.44 -12.60
C GLN A 876 6.26 -27.58 -11.59
N ARG A 877 6.55 -27.33 -10.31
CA ARG A 877 6.45 -28.25 -9.16
C ARG A 877 6.22 -27.46 -7.86
N GLY A 878 5.79 -28.09 -6.78
CA GLY A 878 5.56 -27.44 -5.48
C GLY A 878 4.11 -26.98 -5.23
N THR A 879 3.97 -25.87 -4.50
CA THR A 879 2.72 -25.42 -3.86
C THR A 879 2.06 -24.27 -4.61
N PHE A 880 0.86 -24.52 -5.10
CA PHE A 880 0.01 -23.57 -5.83
C PHE A 880 -1.41 -23.59 -5.26
N TRP A 881 -2.30 -22.76 -5.79
CA TRP A 881 -3.71 -22.74 -5.39
C TRP A 881 -4.58 -22.31 -6.57
N TRP A 882 -5.88 -22.54 -6.46
CA TRP A 882 -6.88 -22.04 -7.40
C TRP A 882 -7.89 -21.19 -6.64
N HIS A 883 -8.47 -20.20 -7.30
CA HIS A 883 -9.51 -19.35 -6.73
C HIS A 883 -10.45 -18.77 -7.78
N ALA A 884 -11.62 -18.28 -7.37
CA ALA A 884 -12.46 -17.51 -8.26
C ALA A 884 -11.77 -16.22 -8.69
N HIS A 885 -11.88 -15.88 -9.98
CA HIS A 885 -11.26 -14.69 -10.56
C HIS A 885 -12.26 -13.82 -11.34
N LEU A 886 -13.50 -13.82 -10.87
CA LEU A 886 -14.58 -12.93 -11.29
C LEU A 886 -15.10 -12.17 -10.06
N SER A 887 -14.98 -10.84 -10.08
CA SER A 887 -15.32 -10.00 -8.91
C SER A 887 -14.55 -10.46 -7.65
N VAL A 888 -15.14 -10.27 -6.46
CA VAL A 888 -14.57 -10.67 -5.16
C VAL A 888 -14.96 -12.09 -4.71
N GLN A 889 -15.44 -12.96 -5.62
CA GLN A 889 -16.09 -14.23 -5.27
C GLN A 889 -15.25 -15.21 -4.43
N TYR A 890 -13.92 -15.10 -4.41
CA TYR A 890 -13.08 -16.00 -3.59
C TYR A 890 -13.20 -15.71 -2.08
N SER A 891 -13.49 -14.48 -1.65
CA SER A 891 -13.67 -14.15 -0.22
C SER A 891 -15.01 -14.65 0.36
N ASP A 892 -15.92 -15.13 -0.49
CA ASP A 892 -17.12 -15.88 -0.10
C ASP A 892 -16.92 -17.42 -0.10
N GLY A 893 -15.69 -17.92 -0.34
CA GLY A 893 -15.31 -19.33 -0.15
C GLY A 893 -14.71 -20.06 -1.35
N VAL A 894 -14.61 -19.42 -2.53
CA VAL A 894 -14.17 -20.09 -3.77
C VAL A 894 -12.66 -20.07 -3.93
N TYR A 895 -11.96 -20.92 -3.17
CA TYR A 895 -10.52 -21.17 -3.30
C TYR A 895 -10.15 -22.58 -2.81
N GLY A 896 -9.06 -23.15 -3.31
CA GLY A 896 -8.55 -24.47 -2.90
C GLY A 896 -7.12 -24.75 -3.36
N PRO A 897 -6.47 -25.82 -2.89
CA PRO A 897 -5.05 -26.04 -3.14
C PRO A 897 -4.77 -26.75 -4.47
N ILE A 898 -3.55 -26.53 -4.98
CA ILE A 898 -2.94 -27.32 -6.05
C ILE A 898 -1.56 -27.77 -5.55
N VAL A 899 -1.28 -29.08 -5.52
CA VAL A 899 0.04 -29.62 -5.20
C VAL A 899 0.58 -30.38 -6.41
N ILE A 900 1.81 -30.06 -6.80
CA ILE A 900 2.47 -30.62 -7.98
C ILE A 900 3.76 -31.33 -7.54
N HIS A 901 3.74 -32.65 -7.58
CA HIS A 901 4.85 -33.49 -7.15
C HIS A 901 5.90 -33.71 -8.25
N ASP A 902 7.15 -33.90 -7.84
CA ASP A 902 8.24 -34.33 -8.72
C ASP A 902 9.16 -35.30 -7.95
N PRO A 903 9.46 -36.51 -8.46
CA PRO A 903 10.43 -37.40 -7.83
C PRO A 903 11.87 -36.83 -7.78
N GLU A 904 12.15 -35.77 -8.54
CA GLU A 904 13.43 -35.02 -8.53
C GLU A 904 13.31 -33.67 -7.80
N GLU A 905 12.42 -33.53 -6.81
CA GLU A 905 12.39 -32.33 -5.96
C GLU A 905 13.66 -32.18 -5.10
N MET A 906 14.20 -30.97 -5.00
CA MET A 906 15.39 -30.67 -4.18
C MET A 906 15.07 -30.47 -2.70
N VAL A 907 13.79 -30.56 -2.32
CA VAL A 907 13.28 -30.34 -0.97
C VAL A 907 13.65 -31.52 -0.05
N PRO A 908 14.09 -31.28 1.20
CA PRO A 908 14.40 -32.35 2.14
C PRO A 908 13.19 -33.25 2.43
N ASN A 909 13.32 -34.56 2.16
CA ASN A 909 12.28 -35.56 2.40
C ASN A 909 11.77 -35.53 3.86
N THR A 910 10.43 -35.50 4.03
CA THR A 910 9.75 -35.40 5.33
C THR A 910 8.96 -36.68 5.67
N ASP A 911 8.45 -36.80 6.90
CA ASP A 911 7.67 -37.95 7.37
C ASP A 911 6.14 -37.77 7.21
N ASP A 912 5.71 -36.55 6.86
CA ASP A 912 4.34 -36.04 6.92
C ASP A 912 4.25 -34.68 6.20
N GLU A 913 3.24 -34.43 5.37
CA GLU A 913 3.01 -33.11 4.73
C GLU A 913 1.64 -32.54 5.11
N LYS A 914 1.52 -31.22 5.27
CA LYS A 914 0.30 -30.56 5.72
C LYS A 914 0.08 -29.24 4.97
N ILE A 915 -1.08 -29.08 4.35
CA ILE A 915 -1.51 -27.83 3.69
C ILE A 915 -2.14 -26.91 4.75
N ILE A 916 -1.71 -25.65 4.79
CA ILE A 916 -2.19 -24.64 5.75
C ILE A 916 -2.55 -23.36 4.98
N PHE A 917 -3.82 -23.22 4.62
CA PHE A 917 -4.40 -21.95 4.26
C PHE A 917 -4.55 -21.05 5.48
N VAL A 918 -4.16 -19.79 5.32
CA VAL A 918 -4.62 -18.67 6.15
C VAL A 918 -5.41 -17.73 5.24
N SER A 919 -6.59 -17.31 5.68
CA SER A 919 -7.38 -16.27 5.02
C SER A 919 -8.03 -15.35 6.06
N ASP A 920 -8.50 -14.19 5.63
CA ASP A 920 -9.51 -13.44 6.34
C ASP A 920 -10.93 -14.01 6.09
N ILE A 921 -11.91 -13.50 6.84
CA ILE A 921 -13.34 -13.68 6.58
C ILE A 921 -14.12 -12.41 6.94
N TYR A 922 -15.08 -12.11 6.07
CA TYR A 922 -16.14 -11.14 6.29
C TYR A 922 -17.46 -11.83 6.58
N HIS A 923 -18.22 -11.33 7.57
CA HIS A 923 -19.54 -11.85 7.91
C HIS A 923 -20.62 -11.41 6.91
N THR A 924 -20.46 -10.24 6.30
CA THR A 924 -21.25 -9.81 5.13
C THR A 924 -20.73 -10.48 3.84
N TYR A 925 -21.61 -10.56 2.83
CA TYR A 925 -21.34 -11.20 1.53
C TYR A 925 -20.56 -10.27 0.59
N GLY A 926 -19.59 -10.80 -0.15
CA GLY A 926 -18.59 -10.05 -0.90
C GLY A 926 -19.15 -9.00 -1.87
N SER A 927 -20.25 -9.30 -2.58
CA SER A 927 -20.85 -8.35 -3.52
C SER A 927 -21.38 -7.07 -2.85
N VAL A 928 -21.83 -7.16 -1.60
CA VAL A 928 -22.34 -6.01 -0.82
C VAL A 928 -21.17 -5.15 -0.32
N LEU A 929 -20.08 -5.79 0.10
CA LEU A 929 -18.83 -5.10 0.47
C LEU A 929 -18.26 -4.33 -0.74
N LEU A 930 -18.26 -4.95 -1.92
CA LEU A 930 -17.83 -4.34 -3.17
C LEU A 930 -18.71 -3.15 -3.60
N GLU A 931 -20.03 -3.27 -3.49
CA GLU A 931 -20.96 -2.15 -3.81
C GLU A 931 -20.71 -0.94 -2.89
N SER A 932 -20.51 -1.18 -1.59
CA SER A 932 -20.19 -0.14 -0.61
C SER A 932 -18.79 0.47 -0.84
N TYR A 933 -17.78 -0.35 -1.16
CA TYR A 933 -16.42 0.09 -1.47
C TYR A 933 -16.36 0.99 -2.72
N LEU A 934 -17.12 0.65 -3.76
CA LEU A 934 -17.22 1.42 -5.01
C LEU A 934 -18.11 2.67 -4.89
N ASN A 935 -18.75 2.90 -3.74
CA ASN A 935 -19.62 4.03 -3.50
C ASN A 935 -18.82 5.31 -3.12
N THR A 936 -19.41 6.48 -3.32
CA THR A 936 -18.82 7.77 -2.91
C THR A 936 -18.81 7.96 -1.38
N THR A 937 -19.52 7.13 -0.64
CA THR A 937 -19.63 7.10 0.83
C THR A 937 -19.88 5.66 1.25
N SER A 938 -19.00 5.07 2.08
CA SER A 938 -19.17 3.72 2.63
C SER A 938 -19.98 3.79 3.94
N GLU A 939 -20.76 2.75 4.29
CA GLU A 939 -21.43 2.70 5.60
C GLU A 939 -20.41 2.67 6.76
N TRP A 940 -19.25 2.03 6.53
CA TRP A 940 -18.17 1.89 7.52
C TRP A 940 -17.19 3.07 7.49
N ALA A 941 -17.21 3.87 6.42
CA ALA A 941 -16.43 5.10 6.24
C ALA A 941 -17.28 6.16 5.50
N PRO A 942 -18.18 6.87 6.20
CA PRO A 942 -19.13 7.78 5.55
C PRO A 942 -18.47 9.04 4.97
N ASP A 943 -17.30 9.43 5.49
CA ASP A 943 -16.56 10.63 5.09
C ASP A 943 -15.46 10.36 4.03
N GLU A 944 -15.16 9.08 3.71
CA GLU A 944 -14.06 8.68 2.83
C GLU A 944 -14.47 7.56 1.84
N SER A 945 -14.28 7.79 0.54
CA SER A 945 -14.58 6.81 -0.53
C SER A 945 -13.39 5.91 -0.84
N GLY A 946 -13.63 4.66 -1.23
CA GLY A 946 -12.57 3.68 -1.52
C GLY A 946 -11.87 3.12 -0.27
N VAL A 947 -12.47 3.26 0.92
CA VAL A 947 -11.98 2.61 2.15
C VAL A 947 -12.54 1.19 2.22
N GLU A 948 -11.64 0.21 2.19
CA GLU A 948 -11.98 -1.20 2.32
C GLU A 948 -12.32 -1.55 3.78
N PRO A 949 -13.40 -2.31 4.05
CA PRO A 949 -13.74 -2.71 5.41
C PRO A 949 -12.71 -3.70 5.98
N LEU A 950 -12.45 -3.58 7.28
CA LEU A 950 -11.63 -4.55 8.01
C LEU A 950 -12.40 -5.90 8.14
N PRO A 951 -11.76 -7.05 7.88
CA PRO A 951 -12.34 -8.36 8.13
C PRO A 951 -12.82 -8.56 9.56
N ASP A 952 -13.89 -9.32 9.73
CA ASP A 952 -14.47 -9.64 11.03
C ASP A 952 -13.61 -10.65 11.80
N ASN A 953 -12.92 -11.56 11.09
CA ASN A 953 -12.09 -12.61 11.67
C ASN A 953 -11.01 -13.10 10.68
N LEU A 954 -10.17 -14.04 11.12
CA LEU A 954 -9.31 -14.89 10.27
C LEU A 954 -9.79 -16.34 10.30
N LEU A 955 -9.36 -17.13 9.31
CA LEU A 955 -9.55 -18.59 9.24
C LEU A 955 -8.21 -19.30 9.07
N LEU A 956 -8.08 -20.46 9.71
CA LEU A 956 -7.03 -21.44 9.41
C LEU A 956 -7.68 -22.66 8.78
N ASN A 957 -7.33 -23.01 7.54
CA ASN A 957 -7.95 -24.10 6.78
C ASN A 957 -9.50 -24.06 6.81
N GLY A 958 -10.09 -22.86 6.73
CA GLY A 958 -11.54 -22.65 6.76
C GLY A 958 -12.21 -22.76 8.14
N GLN A 959 -11.44 -22.86 9.24
CA GLN A 959 -11.97 -22.99 10.61
C GLN A 959 -11.40 -21.93 11.56
N ASN A 960 -12.25 -21.32 12.39
CA ASN A 960 -11.84 -20.55 13.58
C ASN A 960 -13.00 -20.47 14.62
N THR A 961 -12.84 -19.63 15.64
CA THR A 961 -13.88 -19.24 16.60
C THR A 961 -14.14 -17.73 16.57
N TYR A 962 -15.40 -17.32 16.65
CA TYR A 962 -15.84 -15.94 16.84
C TYR A 962 -16.64 -15.77 18.14
N ASP A 963 -16.45 -14.65 18.85
CA ASP A 963 -17.27 -14.30 20.02
C ASP A 963 -18.50 -13.51 19.58
N CYS A 964 -19.63 -14.19 19.47
CA CYS A 964 -20.91 -13.62 19.04
C CYS A 964 -21.58 -12.65 20.02
N SER A 965 -20.92 -12.31 21.14
CA SER A 965 -21.29 -11.13 21.93
C SER A 965 -20.71 -9.83 21.36
N ILE A 966 -19.69 -9.92 20.50
CA ILE A 966 -19.14 -8.82 19.72
C ILE A 966 -20.07 -8.54 18.52
N ILE A 967 -20.17 -7.26 18.16
CA ILE A 967 -20.88 -6.83 16.95
C ILE A 967 -19.88 -6.91 15.79
N SER A 968 -20.23 -7.68 14.76
CA SER A 968 -19.51 -7.74 13.48
C SER A 968 -19.25 -6.33 12.93
N THR A 969 -18.04 -6.11 12.43
CA THR A 969 -17.65 -4.84 11.80
C THR A 969 -18.32 -4.65 10.45
N THR A 970 -18.60 -5.73 9.71
CA THR A 970 -19.24 -5.63 8.38
C THR A 970 -20.74 -5.94 8.35
N TYR A 971 -21.33 -6.42 9.45
CA TYR A 971 -22.76 -6.75 9.56
C TYR A 971 -23.48 -5.82 10.57
N PRO A 972 -23.70 -4.53 10.23
CA PRO A 972 -24.43 -3.60 11.08
C PRO A 972 -25.92 -3.96 11.19
N ARG A 973 -26.55 -3.57 12.30
CA ARG A 973 -28.00 -3.77 12.52
C ARG A 973 -28.76 -2.49 12.11
N PRO A 974 -29.87 -2.58 11.34
CA PRO A 974 -30.59 -1.40 10.85
C PRO A 974 -30.97 -0.40 11.95
N LEU A 975 -30.43 0.83 11.86
CA LEU A 975 -30.60 1.90 12.85
C LEU A 975 -31.46 3.07 12.34
N SER A 976 -32.63 2.77 11.77
CA SER A 976 -33.68 3.79 11.57
C SER A 976 -35.09 3.19 11.49
N PRO A 977 -36.14 3.89 12.00
CA PRO A 977 -37.52 3.50 11.80
C PRO A 977 -38.03 3.89 10.40
N PRO A 978 -39.00 3.16 9.81
CA PRO A 978 -39.52 3.46 8.49
C PRO A 978 -40.32 4.78 8.44
N PRO A 979 -40.36 5.47 7.29
CA PRO A 979 -41.13 6.71 7.13
C PRO A 979 -42.65 6.45 7.24
N PRO A 980 -43.44 7.43 7.74
CA PRO A 980 -44.87 7.25 7.95
C PRO A 980 -45.64 7.18 6.63
N LEU A 981 -46.38 6.08 6.42
CA LEU A 981 -47.29 5.91 5.29
C LEU A 981 -48.50 6.88 5.37
N PRO A 982 -49.03 7.37 4.25
CA PRO A 982 -50.16 8.30 4.22
C PRO A 982 -51.47 7.61 4.64
N ALA A 983 -52.26 8.28 5.48
CA ALA A 983 -53.46 7.71 6.09
C ALA A 983 -54.72 7.82 5.20
N SER A 984 -55.16 6.73 4.56
CA SER A 984 -56.50 6.62 3.97
C SER A 984 -56.97 5.19 3.62
N ALA A 985 -57.41 4.40 4.61
CA ALA A 985 -58.35 3.28 4.43
C ALA A 985 -59.11 2.96 5.74
N PRO A 986 -60.42 2.61 5.71
CA PRO A 986 -61.22 2.41 6.92
C PRO A 986 -61.16 0.98 7.48
N ALA A 987 -61.32 0.84 8.79
CA ALA A 987 -61.29 -0.44 9.49
C ALA A 987 -62.66 -1.15 9.55
N SER A 988 -62.66 -2.47 9.36
CA SER A 988 -63.66 -3.41 9.88
C SER A 988 -62.98 -4.78 10.07
N SER A 989 -63.32 -5.62 11.05
CA SER A 989 -64.41 -5.57 12.04
C SER A 989 -63.95 -5.94 13.46
N ILE A 990 -64.80 -5.70 14.46
CA ILE A 990 -64.49 -5.83 15.90
C ILE A 990 -64.94 -7.19 16.46
N SER A 991 -64.15 -7.80 17.35
CA SER A 991 -64.66 -8.71 18.39
C SER A 991 -63.69 -8.85 19.57
N THR A 992 -63.74 -7.91 20.51
CA THR A 992 -62.94 -7.94 21.76
C THR A 992 -63.61 -8.77 22.86
N THR A 993 -62.85 -9.63 23.52
CA THR A 993 -63.13 -10.11 24.88
C THR A 993 -61.89 -9.89 25.75
N SER A 994 -62.04 -9.17 26.86
CA SER A 994 -60.92 -8.53 27.56
C SER A 994 -60.80 -8.93 29.04
N SER A 995 -59.60 -9.28 29.47
CA SER A 995 -59.17 -9.16 30.87
C SER A 995 -57.68 -8.78 30.92
N SER A 996 -57.37 -7.64 31.53
CA SER A 996 -56.10 -6.93 31.41
C SER A 996 -55.01 -7.33 32.40
N SER A 997 -53.76 -7.46 31.93
CA SER A 997 -52.59 -6.88 32.62
C SER A 997 -51.33 -6.87 31.72
N SER A 998 -50.96 -5.68 31.21
CA SER A 998 -49.61 -5.28 30.75
C SER A 998 -48.72 -6.36 30.10
N SER A 999 -48.96 -6.69 28.83
CA SER A 999 -48.03 -7.50 28.02
C SER A 999 -46.98 -6.63 27.31
N THR A 1000 -45.75 -6.75 27.81
CA THR A 1000 -44.46 -6.45 27.17
C THR A 1000 -44.49 -6.40 25.63
N GLN A 1001 -44.30 -5.22 25.03
CA GLN A 1001 -43.68 -5.16 23.70
C GLN A 1001 -42.16 -5.28 23.90
N LYS A 1002 -41.69 -6.53 23.91
CA LYS A 1002 -40.29 -6.83 23.75
C LYS A 1002 -39.99 -6.53 22.27
N GLN A 1003 -39.09 -5.60 21.99
CA GLN A 1003 -38.56 -5.49 20.63
C GLN A 1003 -37.79 -6.79 20.36
N ASP A 1004 -38.16 -7.53 19.32
CA ASP A 1004 -37.53 -8.79 19.01
C ASP A 1004 -36.09 -8.53 18.54
N ILE A 1005 -35.17 -8.82 19.45
CA ILE A 1005 -33.74 -8.71 19.24
C ILE A 1005 -33.38 -9.78 18.19
N ILE A 1006 -33.08 -9.34 16.98
CA ILE A 1006 -32.38 -10.18 16.00
C ILE A 1006 -31.03 -10.57 16.63
N THR A 1007 -30.97 -11.78 17.16
CA THR A 1007 -29.74 -12.38 17.68
C THR A 1007 -28.87 -12.80 16.50
N PRO A 1008 -27.56 -12.45 16.48
CA PRO A 1008 -26.67 -12.96 15.45
C PRO A 1008 -26.69 -14.50 15.47
N LEU A 1009 -26.81 -15.11 14.29
CA LEU A 1009 -26.94 -16.56 14.18
C LEU A 1009 -25.58 -17.22 14.29
N CYS A 1010 -25.29 -17.74 15.47
CA CYS A 1010 -24.06 -18.45 15.73
C CYS A 1010 -24.28 -19.94 15.98
N ALA A 1011 -23.64 -20.75 15.15
CA ALA A 1011 -23.61 -22.20 15.25
C ALA A 1011 -22.49 -22.71 16.18
N GLY A 1012 -21.51 -21.85 16.50
CA GLY A 1012 -20.34 -22.18 17.29
C GLY A 1012 -19.16 -22.60 16.40
N GLY A 1013 -18.07 -21.83 16.46
CA GLY A 1013 -16.85 -22.10 15.70
C GLY A 1013 -15.97 -23.18 16.34
N GLN A 1014 -14.99 -23.68 15.58
CA GLN A 1014 -14.01 -24.65 16.04
C GLN A 1014 -12.62 -24.27 15.51
N LEU A 1015 -11.57 -24.55 16.31
CA LEU A 1015 -10.20 -24.26 15.90
C LEU A 1015 -9.64 -25.38 15.02
N TYR A 1016 -8.95 -24.99 13.94
CA TYR A 1016 -8.20 -25.95 13.14
C TYR A 1016 -7.11 -26.65 13.98
N THR A 1017 -7.04 -27.98 13.84
CA THR A 1017 -6.27 -28.85 14.74
C THR A 1017 -5.82 -30.11 14.02
N THR A 1018 -4.57 -30.15 13.54
CA THR A 1018 -3.93 -31.38 13.01
C THR A 1018 -3.01 -32.03 14.06
N LYS A 1019 -2.48 -33.24 13.80
CA LYS A 1019 -1.75 -34.07 14.77
C LYS A 1019 -0.52 -34.73 14.16
N THR A 1020 0.65 -34.22 14.51
CA THR A 1020 1.96 -34.73 14.06
C THR A 1020 2.51 -35.81 14.99
N LYS A 1021 3.53 -36.56 14.54
CA LYS A 1021 4.21 -37.59 15.34
C LYS A 1021 5.35 -36.94 16.15
N SER A 1022 5.59 -37.40 17.38
CA SER A 1022 6.65 -36.85 18.22
C SER A 1022 8.03 -37.22 17.69
N GLY A 1023 8.75 -36.25 17.14
CA GLY A 1023 10.11 -36.43 16.60
C GLY A 1023 10.17 -36.74 15.10
N SER A 1024 9.09 -36.51 14.36
CA SER A 1024 9.06 -36.55 12.90
C SER A 1024 9.27 -35.15 12.29
N THR A 1025 9.83 -35.09 11.08
CA THR A 1025 9.90 -33.87 10.26
C THR A 1025 8.62 -33.71 9.45
N VAL A 1026 8.07 -32.49 9.37
CA VAL A 1026 6.78 -32.21 8.71
C VAL A 1026 6.92 -31.02 7.77
N ARG A 1027 6.50 -31.14 6.51
CA ARG A 1027 6.42 -30.02 5.55
C ARG A 1027 5.10 -29.27 5.77
N LEU A 1028 5.16 -27.95 5.96
CA LEU A 1028 3.98 -27.09 6.12
C LEU A 1028 3.81 -26.24 4.86
N ARG A 1029 2.95 -26.67 3.93
CA ARG A 1029 2.62 -25.94 2.71
C ARG A 1029 1.70 -24.77 3.06
N LEU A 1030 2.29 -23.64 3.42
CA LEU A 1030 1.60 -22.40 3.81
C LEU A 1030 1.09 -21.66 2.58
N ILE A 1031 -0.17 -21.21 2.61
CA ILE A 1031 -0.81 -20.43 1.53
C ILE A 1031 -1.60 -19.28 2.15
N ASN A 1032 -1.38 -18.04 1.68
CA ASN A 1032 -2.22 -16.90 2.07
C ASN A 1032 -3.30 -16.66 0.99
N ALA A 1033 -4.55 -16.95 1.32
CA ALA A 1033 -5.73 -16.77 0.47
C ALA A 1033 -6.67 -15.64 0.95
N SER A 1034 -6.16 -14.72 1.78
CA SER A 1034 -6.86 -13.50 2.17
C SER A 1034 -7.18 -12.58 0.99
N SER A 1035 -8.16 -11.68 1.16
CA SER A 1035 -8.30 -10.49 0.30
C SER A 1035 -7.61 -9.25 0.85
N PHE A 1036 -7.42 -9.14 2.18
CA PHE A 1036 -6.92 -7.91 2.81
C PHE A 1036 -5.67 -8.12 3.70
N LEU A 1037 -5.54 -9.25 4.40
CA LEU A 1037 -4.51 -9.43 5.44
C LEU A 1037 -3.25 -10.21 5.00
N SER A 1038 -2.08 -9.59 5.19
CA SER A 1038 -0.77 -10.26 5.26
C SER A 1038 -0.44 -10.73 6.68
N TYR A 1039 0.20 -11.90 6.78
CA TYR A 1039 0.39 -12.61 8.05
C TYR A 1039 1.85 -12.92 8.37
N TRP A 1040 2.15 -13.01 9.67
CA TRP A 1040 3.36 -13.62 10.22
C TRP A 1040 2.98 -14.94 10.91
N ILE A 1041 3.42 -16.07 10.36
CA ILE A 1041 3.04 -17.43 10.75
C ILE A 1041 4.17 -18.09 11.54
N SER A 1042 3.89 -18.66 12.70
CA SER A 1042 4.90 -19.28 13.59
C SER A 1042 4.31 -20.48 14.34
N VAL A 1043 5.14 -21.48 14.67
CA VAL A 1043 4.72 -22.64 15.49
C VAL A 1043 5.38 -22.54 16.86
N ASP A 1044 4.58 -22.57 17.93
CA ASP A 1044 5.09 -22.37 19.30
C ASP A 1044 6.16 -23.41 19.66
N ASN A 1045 7.31 -22.93 20.16
CA ASN A 1045 8.46 -23.74 20.55
C ASN A 1045 9.06 -24.59 19.40
N HIS A 1046 8.88 -24.19 18.14
CA HIS A 1046 9.49 -24.83 16.96
C HIS A 1046 10.22 -23.80 16.09
N THR A 1047 11.15 -24.26 15.26
CA THR A 1047 11.86 -23.44 14.26
C THR A 1047 11.39 -23.83 12.87
N LEU A 1048 10.98 -22.85 12.05
CA LEU A 1048 10.63 -23.07 10.65
C LEU A 1048 11.87 -22.89 9.76
N THR A 1049 12.09 -23.85 8.86
CA THR A 1049 13.09 -23.80 7.79
C THR A 1049 12.34 -23.67 6.48
N VAL A 1050 12.56 -22.60 5.74
CA VAL A 1050 11.94 -22.38 4.42
C VAL A 1050 12.73 -23.15 3.38
N VAL A 1051 12.04 -23.90 2.53
CA VAL A 1051 12.59 -24.77 1.47
C VAL A 1051 11.93 -24.55 0.11
N GLU A 1052 10.78 -23.89 0.07
CA GLU A 1052 10.03 -23.54 -1.14
C GLU A 1052 9.39 -22.16 -0.98
N LEU A 1053 9.38 -21.34 -2.03
CA LEU A 1053 8.64 -20.06 -2.09
C LEU A 1053 7.93 -19.94 -3.45
N ASP A 1054 6.62 -19.70 -3.42
CA ASP A 1054 5.79 -19.46 -4.61
C ASP A 1054 5.94 -20.52 -5.74
N GLY A 1055 6.20 -21.80 -5.39
CA GLY A 1055 6.42 -22.89 -6.34
C GLY A 1055 7.87 -23.01 -6.85
N ILE A 1056 8.82 -22.28 -6.25
CA ILE A 1056 10.24 -22.31 -6.56
C ILE A 1056 11.01 -22.87 -5.36
N GLU A 1057 11.84 -23.89 -5.60
CA GLU A 1057 12.73 -24.48 -4.60
C GLU A 1057 13.84 -23.48 -4.21
N VAL A 1058 14.17 -23.36 -2.92
CA VAL A 1058 15.21 -22.44 -2.42
C VAL A 1058 16.23 -23.15 -1.55
N GLU A 1059 17.45 -22.59 -1.43
CA GLU A 1059 18.45 -23.11 -0.48
C GLU A 1059 17.89 -23.08 0.96
N PRO A 1060 17.79 -24.22 1.67
CA PRO A 1060 17.08 -24.30 2.95
C PRO A 1060 17.61 -23.34 4.02
N PHE A 1061 16.78 -22.37 4.46
CA PHE A 1061 17.16 -21.37 5.45
C PHE A 1061 16.20 -21.32 6.65
N VAL A 1062 16.77 -21.26 7.87
CA VAL A 1062 15.98 -21.12 9.11
C VAL A 1062 15.51 -19.67 9.25
N SER A 1063 14.22 -19.45 9.54
CA SER A 1063 13.71 -18.10 9.80
C SER A 1063 14.40 -17.47 11.01
N SER A 1064 15.05 -16.33 10.79
CA SER A 1064 15.82 -15.57 11.79
C SER A 1064 14.98 -15.06 12.97
N ASN A 1065 13.66 -14.98 12.81
CA ASN A 1065 12.71 -14.51 13.82
C ASN A 1065 11.72 -15.61 14.27
N GLY A 1066 11.90 -16.86 13.84
CA GLY A 1066 11.04 -18.00 14.24
C GLY A 1066 9.66 -18.08 13.57
N GLY A 1067 9.47 -17.39 12.43
CA GLY A 1067 8.21 -17.42 11.67
C GLY A 1067 8.36 -16.96 10.22
N VAL A 1068 7.39 -17.29 9.38
CA VAL A 1068 7.35 -16.94 7.95
C VAL A 1068 6.38 -15.77 7.75
N TYR A 1069 6.80 -14.73 7.02
CA TYR A 1069 5.91 -13.64 6.61
C TYR A 1069 5.36 -13.94 5.22
N LEU A 1070 4.03 -13.83 5.05
CA LEU A 1070 3.31 -14.27 3.86
C LEU A 1070 2.25 -13.23 3.48
N ASN A 1071 2.44 -12.54 2.35
CA ASN A 1071 1.43 -11.64 1.78
C ASN A 1071 0.38 -12.43 0.99
N ILE A 1072 -0.73 -11.78 0.66
CA ILE A 1072 -1.82 -12.31 -0.18
C ILE A 1072 -1.25 -12.98 -1.44
N GLY A 1073 -1.73 -14.20 -1.74
CA GLY A 1073 -1.33 -15.02 -2.89
C GLY A 1073 0.00 -15.76 -2.74
N GLN A 1074 0.82 -15.43 -1.73
CA GLN A 1074 2.11 -16.08 -1.55
C GLN A 1074 1.98 -17.47 -0.91
N ARG A 1075 2.93 -18.35 -1.27
CA ARG A 1075 3.07 -19.72 -0.75
C ARG A 1075 4.49 -19.98 -0.24
N ALA A 1076 4.61 -20.84 0.76
CA ALA A 1076 5.90 -21.32 1.28
C ALA A 1076 5.81 -22.78 1.73
N SER A 1077 6.94 -23.50 1.73
CA SER A 1077 7.15 -24.75 2.51
C SER A 1077 8.33 -24.61 3.44
#